data_AF-A0A524ERM3-F1
#
_entry.id   AF-A0A524ERM3-F1
#
_cell.length_a   1.000
_cell.length_b   1.000
_cell.length_c   1.000
_cell.angle_alpha   90.00
_cell.angle_beta   90.00
_cell.angle_gamma   90.00
#
_symmetry.space_group_name_H-M   'P 1'
#
loop_
_entity.id
_entity.type
_entity.pdbx_description
1 polymer ?
#
loop_
_entity_poly.entity_id
_entity_poly.type
_entity_poly.pdbx_seq_one_letter_code
_entity_poly.pdbx_strand_id
1 'polypeptide(L)'
;MIKDKKGKNKEKSEPDNVPQHLFDASLPAIIGSSPAKASSLDCWRAQSFATRLHREFEMSLEKGFTAGMRSRYYALFECYEETTRSLREAIQTQNTAMMVSSLRSLIALNAPLSYMHRMAPRSIPLHLTLDPVLKKKLIGDLIIKSLQDATEPLDVDEICDYINSHEMLQQIREETVQKHLKSLLDTDHISEEKGLYSRTNRTYKTTNLDDATLKALLGKELYEEFERNGFPGISNILNKKEKFYKFFERTTGSGKLVSELFISALSDIQALEEEKPKVMTWQHTDLIGSAIPRPYQRDAYAIFRGHGYQGPLIEAPTASGKTLVGMMAIQDWLDSLSPGESILVLVPTVNYEQQWVRELCYKDIGLHLSPDDVFAGTTAAYEEKREQSKTPPAVLVMTYTALAQLGSPKGKGGFDKISIERFLQGSSTRYIILDEVHKVVQDMDGVSAGVARLLVDWLEDGSLEGLIGFSGTAEAYRNRFDELGLKLVYVMPSVDLIAYGFVAPYGEFGVPFTYSEREKRIRTLLAEYKELMQNFIHLVGSEFLRAAFRLIPYKERLRISMDFLDMYSYRKDRRTALRNRFRKWSRGKDLNINEMPLVSIIQIAENLSDAELLSRATAASSPDVVKKKKKQFQKILLQVNDIRSSLIELVKLTYITSRLDQSKFGLRLPAKKLMDAYPNIETKVALDNLVKDTLAYSIVGLYTILRSLYYRMGEGRVKIISSIIDAEQSVRNLTGVIIFGKGKQLDWETGKAEPGYSGVAGIFAQMLLESELIPMAVLSNEMYLPWLPDYSVPNLVSDFIKKEIMGSELAKTLLSLLVQGVQVSPEQRRHLSKGYEEILDGYLNELGTVGALRPVEFDELVLQKLRELVGRLDIQDEETILSRLNLEYPHMDKWMRNFFDYALVASRFEEAEMAELRHPTGKTGKFFVVRMAQDERKQLMYDLAARILDSDILPINLIVVSRWARTGWNVISPNLLIDATATRNVTAWQQLRGRSMRALPSWDDDCYEAMMLLLGSRKAKHAAMGSKSNEPQSTPEISNQLDAEIIEILLTVHHQATSSRTSECSDELPQKIRKGDLSALTANERQQLAAELMLARNKVTHIYELVKAYGGTNQIRYNRRHDEWRRTLAIATKHSHNYSINPFTGDYEKGEEHAPLIYIDDPRDDSPARLQTYLTSQLKQCDFTIVDGWIRALLAKSR
;
A
#
# COMPACT_ATOMS: atom_id res chain seq x y z
N MET A 1 45.39 19.63 49.84
CA MET A 1 45.45 20.99 50.43
C MET A 1 44.13 21.18 51.19
N ILE A 2 44.07 20.79 52.47
CA ILE A 2 44.16 21.65 53.70
C ILE A 2 42.83 22.42 53.86
N LYS A 3 41.97 22.27 54.87
CA LYS A 3 41.99 21.82 56.30
C LYS A 3 40.51 21.78 56.78
N ASP A 4 40.03 21.27 57.93
CA ASP A 4 40.60 20.72 59.17
C ASP A 4 39.48 20.00 59.99
N LYS A 5 39.82 18.85 60.59
CA LYS A 5 39.68 18.44 62.01
C LYS A 5 38.35 18.30 62.80
N LYS A 6 38.27 17.10 63.43
CA LYS A 6 37.95 16.73 64.85
C LYS A 6 36.46 16.70 65.26
N GLY A 7 35.95 15.73 66.04
CA GLY A 7 36.52 14.54 66.69
C GLY A 7 35.54 13.86 67.68
N LYS A 8 35.74 12.55 67.89
CA LYS A 8 35.67 11.73 69.14
C LYS A 8 34.50 11.83 70.16
N ASN A 9 33.79 10.68 70.26
CA ASN A 9 33.66 9.74 71.41
C ASN A 9 32.74 9.99 72.64
N LYS A 10 31.98 8.91 72.94
CA LYS A 10 31.70 8.23 74.24
C LYS A 10 30.69 8.94 75.17
N GLU A 11 29.82 8.28 75.96
CA GLU A 11 29.80 6.92 76.52
C GLU A 11 28.39 6.57 77.08
N LYS A 12 28.03 5.27 77.00
CA LYS A 12 27.22 4.40 77.90
C LYS A 12 26.30 4.99 79.01
N SER A 13 25.08 4.46 79.12
CA SER A 13 24.69 3.47 80.17
C SER A 13 23.20 3.01 80.09
N GLU A 14 22.97 1.71 79.89
CA GLU A 14 21.87 0.88 80.48
C GLU A 14 22.06 0.73 82.01
N PRO A 15 21.21 0.01 82.82
CA PRO A 15 20.01 -0.83 82.54
C PRO A 15 18.82 -0.60 83.52
N ASP A 16 17.68 -1.30 83.34
CA ASP A 16 17.13 -2.24 84.37
C ASP A 16 15.71 -2.82 84.08
N ASN A 17 15.69 -4.15 84.00
CA ASN A 17 14.73 -5.18 84.45
C ASN A 17 13.19 -4.98 84.58
N VAL A 18 12.51 -5.83 83.80
CA VAL A 18 11.26 -6.65 83.96
C VAL A 18 10.97 -7.13 85.41
N PRO A 19 9.73 -7.44 85.90
CA PRO A 19 8.50 -7.90 85.18
C PRO A 19 7.13 -7.26 85.57
N GLN A 20 6.14 -7.45 84.71
CA GLN A 20 4.71 -7.18 84.95
C GLN A 20 3.86 -8.46 84.89
N HIS A 21 2.94 -8.62 85.86
CA HIS A 21 1.66 -9.32 85.69
C HIS A 21 0.60 -8.77 86.67
N LEU A 22 -0.62 -8.62 86.12
CA LEU A 22 -1.98 -8.79 86.70
C LEU A 22 -2.77 -7.61 87.33
N PHE A 23 -4.02 -7.48 86.81
CA PHE A 23 -5.26 -6.82 87.33
C PHE A 23 -5.20 -5.29 87.61
N ASP A 24 -6.26 -4.49 87.59
CA ASP A 24 -7.61 -4.41 87.00
C ASP A 24 -8.20 -3.04 87.46
N ALA A 25 -9.32 -2.61 86.89
CA ALA A 25 -10.19 -1.46 87.29
C ALA A 25 -9.71 -0.02 86.94
N SER A 26 -10.53 0.93 86.46
CA SER A 26 -11.97 0.99 86.09
C SER A 26 -12.32 2.37 85.51
N LEU A 27 -12.95 2.42 84.31
CA LEU A 27 -14.12 3.19 83.81
C LEU A 27 -14.52 4.58 84.40
N PRO A 28 -15.14 5.50 83.61
CA PRO A 28 -16.36 5.27 82.79
C PRO A 28 -16.29 5.81 81.34
N ALA A 29 -16.79 5.08 80.34
CA ALA A 29 -18.19 5.05 79.89
C ALA A 29 -18.80 6.44 79.60
N ILE A 30 -18.79 6.86 78.34
CA ILE A 30 -19.90 7.59 77.73
C ILE A 30 -20.35 6.81 76.50
N ILE A 31 -21.33 5.95 76.74
CA ILE A 31 -22.31 5.51 75.75
C ILE A 31 -23.28 6.68 75.55
N GLY A 32 -23.59 7.02 74.29
CA GLY A 32 -24.65 7.95 73.88
C GLY A 32 -24.12 8.96 72.87
N SER A 33 -24.22 8.77 71.55
CA SER A 33 -25.32 8.20 70.77
C SER A 33 -24.77 7.48 69.55
N SER A 34 -25.29 6.29 69.26
CA SER A 34 -25.20 5.70 67.93
C SER A 34 -25.77 6.74 66.93
N PRO A 35 -25.19 6.93 65.72
CA PRO A 35 -25.89 7.68 64.68
C PRO A 35 -27.30 7.09 64.60
N ALA A 36 -28.33 7.94 64.66
CA ALA A 36 -29.71 7.48 64.64
C ALA A 36 -29.88 6.58 63.41
N LYS A 37 -29.95 5.25 63.62
CA LYS A 37 -30.17 4.28 62.56
C LYS A 37 -31.39 4.75 61.77
N ALA A 38 -31.25 4.91 60.46
CA ALA A 38 -32.40 5.17 59.61
C ALA A 38 -33.43 4.05 59.87
N SER A 39 -34.66 4.40 60.24
CA SER A 39 -35.71 3.39 60.32
C SER A 39 -36.06 2.95 58.90
N SER A 40 -36.50 1.71 58.70
CA SER A 40 -36.97 1.26 57.38
C SER A 40 -38.06 2.17 56.81
N LEU A 41 -38.84 2.84 57.67
CA LEU A 41 -39.86 3.82 57.33
C LEU A 41 -39.29 5.13 56.74
N ASP A 42 -38.07 5.53 57.14
CA ASP A 42 -37.42 6.76 56.67
C ASP A 42 -36.92 6.62 55.22
N CYS A 43 -36.53 5.41 54.80
CA CYS A 43 -36.08 5.11 53.43
C CYS A 43 -37.23 5.25 52.40
N TRP A 44 -38.47 5.00 52.82
CA TRP A 44 -39.67 5.23 52.00
C TRP A 44 -40.04 6.71 51.86
N ARG A 45 -39.45 7.61 52.66
CA ARG A 45 -39.59 9.07 52.56
C ARG A 45 -38.26 9.75 52.22
N ALA A 46 -37.47 9.11 51.37
CA ALA A 46 -36.10 9.48 51.00
C ALA A 46 -35.91 10.99 50.74
N GLN A 47 -36.79 11.64 49.97
CA GLN A 47 -36.69 13.08 49.68
C GLN A 47 -36.69 13.96 50.95
N SER A 48 -37.64 13.72 51.86
CA SER A 48 -37.77 14.50 53.10
C SER A 48 -36.64 14.22 54.08
N PHE A 49 -36.18 12.97 54.12
CA PHE A 49 -35.05 12.53 54.93
C PHE A 49 -33.73 13.13 54.44
N ALA A 50 -33.50 13.08 53.12
CA ALA A 50 -32.34 13.67 52.46
C ALA A 50 -32.28 15.19 52.65
N THR A 51 -33.42 15.89 52.48
CA THR A 51 -33.50 17.34 52.70
C THR A 51 -33.17 17.72 54.15
N ARG A 52 -33.64 16.94 55.13
CA ARG A 52 -33.33 17.17 56.55
C ARG A 52 -31.84 16.96 56.83
N LEU A 53 -31.28 15.82 56.42
CA LEU A 53 -29.87 15.50 56.66
C LEU A 53 -28.91 16.44 55.91
N HIS A 54 -29.29 16.89 54.71
CA HIS A 54 -28.57 17.94 53.97
C HIS A 54 -28.46 19.23 54.78
N ARG A 55 -29.57 19.73 55.35
CA ARG A 55 -29.54 20.93 56.20
C ARG A 55 -28.73 20.73 57.48
N GLU A 56 -28.84 19.56 58.11
CA GLU A 56 -28.04 19.23 59.29
C GLU A 56 -26.54 19.12 58.98
N PHE A 57 -26.20 18.66 57.78
CA PHE A 57 -24.84 18.65 57.28
C PHE A 57 -24.32 20.07 57.08
N GLU A 58 -25.08 20.97 56.43
CA GLU A 58 -24.70 22.37 56.25
C GLU A 58 -24.46 23.08 57.59
N MET A 59 -25.35 22.87 58.57
CA MET A 59 -25.14 23.39 59.93
C MET A 59 -23.89 22.82 60.61
N SER A 60 -23.50 21.58 60.29
CA SER A 60 -22.27 20.97 60.80
C SER A 60 -21.04 21.51 60.08
N LEU A 61 -21.15 21.75 58.77
CA LEU A 61 -20.14 22.35 57.89
C LEU A 61 -19.78 23.76 58.36
N GLU A 62 -20.78 24.63 58.57
CA GLU A 62 -20.59 25.99 59.09
C GLU A 62 -19.89 26.04 60.45
N LYS A 63 -20.08 25.01 61.28
CA LYS A 63 -19.47 24.89 62.61
C LYS A 63 -18.12 24.18 62.61
N GLY A 64 -17.63 23.73 61.44
CA GLY A 64 -16.41 22.92 61.33
C GLY A 64 -16.48 21.58 62.08
N PHE A 65 -17.68 21.07 62.38
CA PHE A 65 -17.86 19.87 63.18
C PHE A 65 -17.85 18.59 62.32
N THR A 66 -16.65 18.08 62.03
CA THR A 66 -16.43 16.91 61.16
C THR A 66 -17.20 15.66 61.57
N ALA A 67 -17.33 15.37 62.87
CA ALA A 67 -18.08 14.21 63.34
C ALA A 67 -19.59 14.34 63.05
N GLY A 68 -20.13 15.56 63.09
CA GLY A 68 -21.50 15.87 62.68
C GLY A 68 -21.70 15.69 61.18
N MET A 69 -20.78 16.22 60.36
CA MET A 69 -20.80 16.04 58.90
C MET A 69 -20.81 14.55 58.52
N ARG A 70 -19.88 13.75 59.09
CA ARG A 70 -19.78 12.31 58.84
C ARG A 70 -21.01 11.55 59.28
N SER A 71 -21.53 11.84 60.47
CA SER A 71 -22.72 11.17 60.98
C SER A 71 -23.94 11.36 60.08
N ARG A 72 -24.09 12.53 59.44
CA ARG A 72 -25.24 12.86 58.56
C ARG A 72 -25.06 12.25 57.19
N TYR A 73 -23.83 12.27 56.68
CA TYR A 73 -23.46 11.56 55.46
C TYR A 73 -23.67 10.05 55.56
N TYR A 74 -23.18 9.40 56.62
CA TYR A 74 -23.37 7.95 56.79
C TYR A 74 -24.84 7.56 57.02
N ALA A 75 -25.61 8.36 57.75
CA ALA A 75 -27.05 8.13 57.89
C ALA A 75 -27.79 8.24 56.55
N LEU A 76 -27.35 9.12 55.65
CA LEU A 76 -27.88 9.25 54.30
C LEU A 76 -27.42 8.10 53.39
N PHE A 77 -26.17 7.65 53.55
CA PHE A 77 -25.61 6.52 52.80
C PHE A 77 -26.24 5.18 53.19
N GLU A 78 -26.55 4.95 54.47
CA GLU A 78 -27.29 3.77 54.93
C GLU A 78 -28.65 3.66 54.20
N CYS A 79 -29.35 4.79 54.03
CA CYS A 79 -30.59 4.87 53.26
C CYS A 79 -30.37 4.58 51.76
N TYR A 80 -29.23 5.02 51.20
CA TYR A 80 -28.83 4.71 49.83
C TYR A 80 -28.53 3.22 49.63
N GLU A 81 -27.81 2.57 50.55
CA GLU A 81 -27.56 1.13 50.51
C GLU A 81 -28.85 0.30 50.62
N GLU A 82 -29.76 0.71 51.51
CA GLU A 82 -31.06 0.03 51.63
C GLU A 82 -31.91 0.19 50.36
N THR A 83 -31.85 1.37 49.74
CA THR A 83 -32.58 1.65 48.49
C THR A 83 -31.99 0.89 47.30
N THR A 84 -30.66 0.80 47.18
CA THR A 84 -30.01 -0.01 46.12
C THR A 84 -30.30 -1.51 46.31
N ARG A 85 -30.31 -2.02 47.55
CA ARG A 85 -30.71 -3.41 47.83
C ARG A 85 -32.16 -3.66 47.43
N SER A 86 -33.06 -2.75 47.80
CA SER A 86 -34.48 -2.80 47.41
C SER A 86 -34.65 -2.74 45.90
N LEU A 87 -33.85 -1.93 45.18
CA LEU A 87 -33.86 -1.89 43.72
C LEU A 87 -33.46 -3.23 43.10
N ARG A 88 -32.38 -3.86 43.59
CA ARG A 88 -31.92 -5.16 43.09
C ARG A 88 -32.98 -6.24 43.28
N GLU A 89 -33.58 -6.30 44.48
CA GLU A 89 -34.69 -7.21 44.78
C GLU A 89 -35.90 -6.95 43.88
N ALA A 90 -36.25 -5.67 43.67
CA ALA A 90 -37.35 -5.29 42.78
C ALA A 90 -37.12 -5.70 41.33
N ILE A 91 -35.88 -5.54 40.82
CA ILE A 91 -35.49 -5.98 39.47
C ILE A 91 -35.58 -7.51 39.35
N GLN A 92 -35.04 -8.24 40.32
CA GLN A 92 -35.06 -9.71 40.32
C GLN A 92 -36.48 -10.29 40.44
N THR A 93 -37.35 -9.65 41.24
CA THR A 93 -38.74 -10.07 41.45
C THR A 93 -39.72 -9.48 40.44
N GLN A 94 -39.24 -8.67 39.50
CA GLN A 94 -40.04 -7.95 38.50
C GLN A 94 -41.17 -7.08 39.11
N ASN A 95 -40.96 -6.55 40.33
CA ASN A 95 -41.95 -5.72 41.02
C ASN A 95 -41.84 -4.25 40.59
N THR A 96 -42.61 -3.88 39.56
CA THR A 96 -42.59 -2.54 38.94
C THR A 96 -42.85 -1.40 39.95
N ALA A 97 -43.77 -1.59 40.91
CA ALA A 97 -44.09 -0.55 41.90
C ALA A 97 -42.90 -0.27 42.84
N MET A 98 -42.21 -1.34 43.25
CA MET A 98 -41.00 -1.25 44.07
C MET A 98 -39.84 -0.66 43.27
N MET A 99 -39.66 -1.03 41.98
CA MET A 99 -38.65 -0.41 41.11
C MET A 99 -38.83 1.09 40.98
N VAL A 100 -40.07 1.56 40.72
CA VAL A 100 -40.36 3.01 40.60
C VAL A 100 -40.05 3.74 41.91
N SER A 101 -40.43 3.17 43.05
CA SER A 101 -40.18 3.78 44.36
C SER A 101 -38.69 3.84 44.67
N SER A 102 -37.95 2.74 44.46
CA SER A 102 -36.51 2.68 44.70
C SER A 102 -35.71 3.60 43.78
N LEU A 103 -36.07 3.70 42.50
CA LEU A 103 -35.41 4.61 41.56
C LEU A 103 -35.63 6.08 41.92
N ARG A 104 -36.86 6.46 42.31
CA ARG A 104 -37.15 7.83 42.79
C ARG A 104 -36.40 8.14 44.08
N SER A 105 -36.32 7.19 45.01
CA SER A 105 -35.52 7.34 46.22
C SER A 105 -34.03 7.48 45.91
N LEU A 106 -33.47 6.73 44.95
CA LEU A 106 -32.07 6.87 44.55
C LEU A 106 -31.76 8.26 43.97
N ILE A 107 -32.61 8.75 43.07
CA ILE A 107 -32.50 10.12 42.53
C ILE A 107 -32.50 11.16 43.66
N ALA A 108 -33.41 11.02 44.62
CA ALA A 108 -33.53 11.93 45.77
C ALA A 108 -32.32 11.92 46.73
N LEU A 109 -31.64 10.77 46.85
CA LEU A 109 -30.51 10.58 47.77
C LEU A 109 -29.17 10.98 47.15
N ASN A 110 -29.02 10.84 45.84
CA ASN A 110 -27.75 11.01 45.14
C ASN A 110 -27.24 12.47 45.15
N ALA A 111 -28.10 13.44 44.86
CA ALA A 111 -27.73 14.86 44.85
C ALA A 111 -27.17 15.34 46.23
N PRO A 112 -27.84 15.07 47.37
CA PRO A 112 -27.32 15.45 48.67
C PRO A 112 -26.04 14.71 49.09
N LEU A 113 -25.90 13.41 48.81
CA LEU A 113 -24.65 12.66 49.10
C LEU A 113 -23.44 13.29 48.39
N SER A 114 -23.63 13.68 47.13
CA SER A 114 -22.56 14.25 46.32
C SER A 114 -22.28 15.70 46.65
N TYR A 115 -23.30 16.46 47.07
CA TYR A 115 -23.08 17.78 47.66
C TYR A 115 -22.23 17.69 48.94
N MET A 116 -22.54 16.75 49.84
CA MET A 116 -21.78 16.57 51.09
C MET A 116 -20.31 16.26 50.83
N HIS A 117 -20.01 15.45 49.81
CA HIS A 117 -18.64 15.18 49.38
C HIS A 117 -17.97 16.45 48.82
N ARG A 118 -18.59 17.14 47.85
CA ARG A 118 -18.02 18.36 47.24
C ARG A 118 -17.70 19.46 48.25
N MET A 119 -18.54 19.63 49.27
CA MET A 119 -18.35 20.68 50.27
C MET A 119 -17.30 20.33 51.34
N ALA A 120 -16.99 19.04 51.53
CA ALA A 120 -16.04 18.59 52.55
C ALA A 120 -15.27 17.33 52.11
N PRO A 121 -14.54 17.37 50.97
CA PRO A 121 -14.02 16.17 50.30
C PRO A 121 -12.97 15.43 51.14
N ARG A 122 -12.19 16.15 51.95
CA ARG A 122 -11.23 15.56 52.92
C ARG A 122 -11.89 14.85 54.11
N SER A 123 -13.13 15.22 54.44
CA SER A 123 -13.85 14.71 55.61
C SER A 123 -14.88 13.65 55.25
N ILE A 124 -15.42 13.72 54.03
CA ILE A 124 -16.53 12.93 53.51
C ILE A 124 -16.04 12.24 52.22
N PRO A 125 -15.98 10.90 52.15
CA PRO A 125 -15.56 10.21 50.94
C PRO A 125 -16.62 10.31 49.83
N LEU A 126 -16.24 10.02 48.59
CA LEU A 126 -17.21 9.79 47.52
C LEU A 126 -18.02 8.52 47.83
N HIS A 127 -19.35 8.56 47.73
CA HIS A 127 -20.19 7.44 48.18
C HIS A 127 -19.97 6.14 47.39
N LEU A 128 -19.56 6.24 46.12
CA LEU A 128 -19.18 5.08 45.30
C LEU A 128 -17.95 4.33 45.86
N THR A 129 -17.06 5.01 46.61
CA THR A 129 -15.84 4.41 47.17
C THR A 129 -16.06 3.73 48.52
N LEU A 130 -17.31 3.66 49.00
CA LEU A 130 -17.67 2.94 50.22
C LEU A 130 -17.89 1.44 49.99
N ASP A 131 -18.07 0.99 48.74
CA ASP A 131 -18.08 -0.44 48.41
C ASP A 131 -16.70 -1.06 48.74
N PRO A 132 -16.61 -2.09 49.62
CA PRO A 132 -15.34 -2.63 50.08
C PRO A 132 -14.46 -3.23 48.97
N VAL A 133 -15.07 -3.75 47.90
CA VAL A 133 -14.36 -4.38 46.78
C VAL A 133 -13.82 -3.31 45.85
N LEU A 134 -14.64 -2.31 45.52
CA LEU A 134 -14.23 -1.17 44.68
C LEU A 134 -13.17 -0.33 45.39
N LYS A 135 -13.34 -0.06 46.69
CA LYS A 135 -12.34 0.64 47.52
C LYS A 135 -10.98 -0.04 47.47
N LYS A 136 -10.95 -1.37 47.59
CA LYS A 136 -9.72 -2.16 47.53
C LYS A 136 -9.03 -2.03 46.17
N LYS A 137 -9.78 -2.06 45.07
CA LYS A 137 -9.23 -1.91 43.71
C LYS A 137 -8.74 -0.50 43.43
N LEU A 138 -9.53 0.51 43.81
CA LEU A 138 -9.21 1.92 43.58
C LEU A 138 -7.94 2.34 44.33
N ILE A 139 -7.69 1.81 45.53
CA ILE A 139 -6.42 2.04 46.26
C ILE A 139 -5.25 1.47 45.45
N GLY A 140 -5.37 0.27 44.88
CA GLY A 140 -4.35 -0.31 44.01
C GLY A 140 -4.12 0.53 42.74
N ASP A 141 -5.20 1.02 42.13
CA ASP A 141 -5.13 1.87 40.94
C ASP A 141 -4.41 3.20 41.22
N LEU A 142 -4.72 3.83 42.37
CA LEU A 142 -4.09 5.08 42.78
C LEU A 142 -2.62 4.91 43.16
N ILE A 143 -2.22 3.76 43.76
CA ILE A 143 -0.81 3.43 44.00
C ILE A 143 -0.06 3.25 42.68
N ILE A 144 -0.63 2.51 41.72
CA ILE A 144 0.01 2.32 40.42
C ILE A 144 0.11 3.64 39.66
N LYS A 145 -0.91 4.49 39.77
CA LYS A 145 -0.92 5.84 39.19
C LYS A 145 0.15 6.74 39.83
N SER A 146 0.27 6.75 41.16
CA SER A 146 1.30 7.54 41.86
C SER A 146 2.72 7.14 41.42
N LEU A 147 2.95 5.84 41.25
CA LEU A 147 4.24 5.30 40.79
C LEU A 147 4.46 5.48 39.28
N GLN A 148 3.40 5.64 38.49
CA GLN A 148 3.48 5.93 37.05
C GLN A 148 3.78 7.40 36.78
N ASP A 149 3.22 8.29 37.59
CA ASP A 149 3.39 9.74 37.46
C ASP A 149 4.75 10.21 38.03
N ALA A 150 5.38 9.40 38.90
CA ALA A 150 6.68 9.70 39.50
C ALA A 150 7.86 9.37 38.57
N THR A 151 8.80 10.31 38.44
CA THR A 151 10.07 10.11 37.73
C THR A 151 11.11 9.35 38.55
N GLU A 152 10.93 9.29 39.87
CA GLU A 152 11.81 8.61 40.82
C GLU A 152 11.00 7.63 41.71
N PRO A 153 11.62 6.56 42.25
CA PRO A 153 10.95 5.64 43.18
C PRO A 153 10.43 6.38 44.42
N LEU A 154 9.18 6.09 44.81
CA LEU A 154 8.50 6.77 45.94
C LEU A 154 8.56 5.94 47.22
N ASP A 155 8.63 6.59 48.38
CA ASP A 155 8.40 5.92 49.66
C ASP A 155 6.90 5.79 50.01
N VAL A 156 6.59 5.10 51.12
CA VAL A 156 5.20 4.86 51.54
C VAL A 156 4.49 6.17 51.91
N ASP A 157 5.21 7.15 52.44
CA ASP A 157 4.63 8.41 52.92
C ASP A 157 4.25 9.29 51.72
N GLU A 158 5.11 9.38 50.71
CA GLU A 158 4.85 10.07 49.45
C GLU A 158 3.66 9.45 48.69
N ILE A 159 3.55 8.12 48.67
CA ILE A 159 2.40 7.42 48.07
C ILE A 159 1.12 7.72 48.86
N CYS A 160 1.18 7.74 50.20
CA CYS A 160 0.04 8.10 51.04
C CYS A 160 -0.41 9.54 50.78
N ASP A 161 0.52 10.49 50.69
CA ASP A 161 0.24 11.89 50.40
C ASP A 161 -0.39 12.07 49.01
N TYR A 162 0.13 11.38 47.99
CA TYR A 162 -0.46 11.40 46.65
C TYR A 162 -1.90 10.87 46.66
N ILE A 163 -2.16 9.73 47.30
CA ILE A 163 -3.50 9.12 47.36
C ILE A 163 -4.46 10.04 48.12
N ASN A 164 -4.02 10.59 49.25
CA ASN A 164 -4.84 11.48 50.07
C ASN A 164 -5.08 12.84 49.38
N SER A 165 -4.20 13.27 48.49
CA SER A 165 -4.36 14.50 47.68
C SER A 165 -5.43 14.40 46.59
N HIS A 166 -5.79 13.18 46.16
CA HIS A 166 -6.83 12.96 45.15
C HIS A 166 -8.26 13.10 45.71
N GLU A 167 -8.41 13.31 47.02
CA GLU A 167 -9.65 13.60 47.74
C GLU A 167 -10.85 12.65 47.49
N MET A 168 -10.69 11.55 46.75
CA MET A 168 -11.76 10.58 46.44
C MET A 168 -12.04 9.56 47.58
N LEU A 169 -11.07 9.37 48.47
CA LEU A 169 -11.09 8.39 49.56
C LEU A 169 -10.96 9.09 50.92
N GLN A 170 -11.48 8.47 51.98
CA GLN A 170 -11.15 8.89 53.35
C GLN A 170 -9.64 8.73 53.58
N GLN A 171 -9.00 9.67 54.30
CA GLN A 171 -7.59 9.60 54.71
C GLN A 171 -7.12 8.16 54.97
N ILE A 172 -6.27 7.68 54.08
CA ILE A 172 -5.73 6.33 54.10
C ILE A 172 -4.48 6.33 54.98
N ARG A 173 -4.40 5.35 55.89
CA ARG A 173 -3.24 5.15 56.75
C ARG A 173 -2.17 4.35 56.01
N GLU A 174 -0.91 4.61 56.33
CA GLU A 174 0.26 3.89 55.80
C GLU A 174 0.11 2.36 55.87
N GLU A 175 -0.42 1.82 56.97
CA GLU A 175 -0.66 0.37 57.13
C GLU A 175 -1.52 -0.23 55.99
N THR A 176 -2.47 0.55 55.47
CA THR A 176 -3.35 0.12 54.37
C THR A 176 -2.59 0.15 53.05
N VAL A 177 -1.82 1.21 52.79
CA VAL A 177 -0.98 1.33 51.59
C VAL A 177 0.08 0.22 51.57
N GLN A 178 0.76 -0.05 52.69
CA GLN A 178 1.72 -1.14 52.83
C GLN A 178 1.12 -2.52 52.51
N LYS A 179 -0.11 -2.79 52.96
CA LYS A 179 -0.82 -4.03 52.64
C LYS A 179 -1.07 -4.18 51.13
N HIS A 180 -1.37 -3.09 50.45
CA HIS A 180 -1.59 -3.08 49.01
C HIS A 180 -0.29 -3.16 48.21
N LEU A 181 0.76 -2.44 48.63
CA LEU A 181 2.11 -2.54 48.07
C LEU A 181 2.62 -3.98 48.15
N LYS A 182 2.44 -4.66 49.29
CA LYS A 182 2.78 -6.08 49.42
C LYS A 182 2.04 -6.95 48.40
N SER A 183 0.74 -6.73 48.20
CA SER A 183 -0.03 -7.47 47.20
C SER A 183 0.44 -7.20 45.77
N LEU A 184 0.89 -5.98 45.47
CA LEU A 184 1.40 -5.57 44.15
C LEU A 184 2.84 -6.06 43.90
N LEU A 185 3.66 -6.17 44.96
CA LEU A 185 4.98 -6.82 44.94
C LEU A 185 4.83 -8.33 44.70
N ASP A 186 3.93 -8.99 45.43
CA ASP A 186 3.66 -10.43 45.28
C ASP A 186 3.15 -10.78 43.87
N THR A 187 2.54 -9.80 43.18
CA THR A 187 2.06 -9.92 41.79
C THR A 187 3.00 -9.25 40.78
N ASP A 188 4.20 -8.84 41.19
CA ASP A 188 5.27 -8.30 40.34
C ASP A 188 4.84 -7.09 39.49
N HIS A 189 3.85 -6.30 39.94
CA HIS A 189 3.42 -5.05 39.31
C HIS A 189 4.24 -3.83 39.77
N ILE A 190 4.95 -3.97 40.89
CA ILE A 190 5.87 -2.97 41.44
C ILE A 190 7.12 -3.69 41.97
N SER A 191 8.22 -2.96 42.07
CA SER A 191 9.49 -3.41 42.64
C SER A 191 9.86 -2.53 43.83
N GLU A 192 10.52 -3.12 44.82
CA GLU A 192 11.00 -2.42 46.01
C GLU A 192 12.52 -2.46 46.05
N GLU A 193 13.15 -1.28 46.12
CA GLU A 193 14.58 -1.12 46.38
C GLU A 193 14.80 -0.19 47.57
N LYS A 194 15.36 -0.72 48.66
CA LYS A 194 15.71 0.04 49.89
C LYS A 194 14.53 0.81 50.50
N GLY A 195 13.31 0.24 50.45
CA GLY A 195 12.10 0.87 50.98
C GLY A 195 11.45 1.88 50.05
N LEU A 196 11.98 2.08 48.84
CA LEU A 196 11.36 2.85 47.78
C LEU A 196 10.71 1.91 46.76
N TYR A 197 9.55 2.30 46.26
CA TYR A 197 8.74 1.53 45.34
C TYR A 197 8.80 2.17 43.95
N SER A 198 8.92 1.34 42.93
CA SER A 198 8.84 1.74 41.53
C SER A 198 7.94 0.78 40.77
N ARG A 199 7.35 1.25 39.68
CA ARG A 199 6.51 0.39 38.83
C ARG A 199 7.40 -0.53 37.98
N THR A 200 7.01 -1.80 37.86
CA THR A 200 7.66 -2.74 36.94
C THR A 200 7.06 -2.66 35.53
N ASN A 201 7.62 -3.38 34.57
CA ASN A 201 7.10 -3.45 33.20
C ASN A 201 5.82 -4.29 33.08
N ARG A 202 5.30 -4.88 34.18
CA ARG A 202 4.13 -5.76 34.14
C ARG A 202 2.84 -4.94 34.01
N THR A 203 2.06 -5.24 32.98
CA THR A 203 0.79 -4.56 32.69
C THR A 203 -0.17 -4.62 33.88
N TYR A 204 -0.72 -3.47 34.27
CA TYR A 204 -1.70 -3.36 35.35
C TYR A 204 -3.01 -2.83 34.74
N LYS A 205 -4.09 -3.61 34.89
CA LYS A 205 -5.42 -3.24 34.39
C LYS A 205 -6.10 -2.36 35.43
N THR A 206 -6.25 -1.06 35.13
CA THR A 206 -7.00 -0.13 35.97
C THR A 206 -8.48 -0.47 35.95
N THR A 207 -9.17 -0.15 37.05
CA THR A 207 -10.61 -0.37 37.16
C THR A 207 -11.33 0.66 36.30
N ASN A 208 -12.17 0.19 35.37
CA ASN A 208 -13.11 1.06 34.69
C ASN A 208 -14.21 1.47 35.68
N LEU A 209 -14.24 2.75 36.04
CA LEU A 209 -15.23 3.30 36.98
C LEU A 209 -16.65 3.20 36.42
N ASP A 210 -16.84 3.33 35.10
CA ASP A 210 -18.16 3.23 34.45
C ASP A 210 -18.79 1.83 34.62
N ASP A 211 -17.97 0.79 34.46
CA ASP A 211 -18.33 -0.62 34.74
C ASP A 211 -18.56 -0.81 36.24
N ALA A 212 -17.56 -0.43 37.05
CA ALA A 212 -17.57 -0.70 38.48
C ALA A 212 -18.75 -0.03 39.20
N THR A 213 -19.13 1.17 38.78
CA THR A 213 -20.28 1.91 39.29
C THR A 213 -21.59 1.22 38.90
N LEU A 214 -21.73 0.77 37.65
CA LEU A 214 -22.89 -0.03 37.22
C LEU A 214 -23.00 -1.34 38.00
N LYS A 215 -21.86 -2.00 38.21
CA LYS A 215 -21.75 -3.25 38.98
C LYS A 215 -22.07 -3.05 40.46
N ALA A 216 -21.65 -1.94 41.05
CA ALA A 216 -22.00 -1.56 42.41
C ALA A 216 -23.50 -1.28 42.54
N LEU A 217 -24.16 -0.71 41.52
CA LEU A 217 -25.61 -0.48 41.54
C LEU A 217 -26.40 -1.79 41.41
N LEU A 218 -26.06 -2.61 40.42
CA LEU A 218 -26.81 -3.82 40.05
C LEU A 218 -26.46 -5.05 40.93
N GLY A 219 -25.28 -5.08 41.53
CA GLY A 219 -24.73 -6.30 42.11
C GLY A 219 -24.23 -7.28 41.03
N LYS A 220 -23.48 -8.29 41.45
CA LYS A 220 -22.72 -9.16 40.52
C LYS A 220 -23.61 -9.90 39.50
N GLU A 221 -24.70 -10.49 39.93
CA GLU A 221 -25.55 -11.35 39.09
C GLU A 221 -26.28 -10.57 37.99
N LEU A 222 -26.92 -9.45 38.35
CA LEU A 222 -27.61 -8.58 37.38
C LEU A 222 -26.61 -7.87 36.46
N TYR A 223 -25.42 -7.50 36.95
CA TYR A 223 -24.38 -6.90 36.12
C TYR A 223 -23.93 -7.82 34.98
N GLU A 224 -23.68 -9.10 35.26
CA GLU A 224 -23.28 -10.08 34.23
C GLU A 224 -24.36 -10.24 33.13
N GLU A 225 -25.64 -10.05 33.47
CA GLU A 225 -26.73 -10.06 32.49
C GLU A 225 -26.73 -8.80 31.60
N PHE A 226 -26.47 -7.63 32.18
CA PHE A 226 -26.37 -6.36 31.45
C PHE A 226 -25.16 -6.35 30.51
N GLU A 227 -24.01 -6.82 30.99
CA GLU A 227 -22.77 -6.94 30.21
C GLU A 227 -22.97 -7.83 28.97
N ARG A 228 -23.56 -9.03 29.13
CA ARG A 228 -23.83 -9.96 28.01
C ARG A 228 -24.77 -9.38 26.94
N ASN A 229 -25.57 -8.38 27.27
CA ASN A 229 -26.49 -7.72 26.35
C ASN A 229 -25.95 -6.37 25.83
N GLY A 230 -24.65 -6.11 25.99
CA GLY A 230 -23.98 -4.94 25.40
C GLY A 230 -24.02 -3.68 26.27
N PHE A 231 -24.27 -3.83 27.58
CA PHE A 231 -24.28 -2.73 28.56
C PHE A 231 -23.23 -2.94 29.67
N PRO A 232 -21.92 -2.92 29.36
CA PRO A 232 -20.86 -3.13 30.34
C PRO A 232 -20.63 -1.93 31.28
N GLY A 233 -21.37 -0.83 31.13
CA GLY A 233 -21.17 0.37 31.95
C GLY A 233 -22.28 1.40 31.77
N ILE A 234 -22.30 2.41 32.64
CA ILE A 234 -23.33 3.46 32.68
C ILE A 234 -23.40 4.23 31.36
N SER A 235 -22.24 4.59 30.80
CA SER A 235 -22.12 5.35 29.54
C SER A 235 -22.75 4.61 28.36
N ASN A 236 -22.62 3.28 28.33
CA ASN A 236 -23.23 2.44 27.30
C ASN A 236 -24.76 2.45 27.35
N ILE A 237 -25.33 2.46 28.57
CA ILE A 237 -26.79 2.54 28.75
C ILE A 237 -27.31 3.90 28.27
N LEU A 238 -26.59 4.98 28.61
CA LEU A 238 -26.98 6.35 28.28
C LEU A 238 -26.82 6.68 26.79
N ASN A 239 -25.84 6.09 26.09
CA ASN A 239 -25.63 6.29 24.66
C ASN A 239 -26.55 5.41 23.80
N LYS A 240 -27.01 4.26 24.32
CA LYS A 240 -27.84 3.30 23.58
C LYS A 240 -29.27 3.20 24.14
N LYS A 241 -29.89 4.34 24.46
CA LYS A 241 -31.20 4.42 25.15
C LYS A 241 -32.28 3.54 24.50
N GLU A 242 -32.40 3.56 23.17
CA GLU A 242 -33.41 2.75 22.47
C GLU A 242 -33.18 1.24 22.59
N LYS A 243 -31.92 0.80 22.50
CA LYS A 243 -31.56 -0.62 22.71
C LYS A 243 -31.76 -0.99 24.17
N PHE A 244 -31.43 -0.10 25.09
CA PHE A 244 -31.63 -0.30 26.53
C PHE A 244 -33.12 -0.41 26.88
N TYR A 245 -33.99 0.43 26.32
CA TYR A 245 -35.44 0.33 26.53
C TYR A 245 -35.96 -1.06 26.19
N LYS A 246 -35.63 -1.57 25.00
CA LYS A 246 -36.03 -2.91 24.55
C LYS A 246 -35.46 -4.02 25.43
N PHE A 247 -34.19 -3.91 25.81
CA PHE A 247 -33.54 -4.88 26.70
C PHE A 247 -34.17 -4.89 28.09
N PHE A 248 -34.29 -3.72 28.72
CA PHE A 248 -34.78 -3.57 30.08
C PHE A 248 -36.26 -3.97 30.19
N GLU A 249 -37.08 -3.65 29.19
CA GLU A 249 -38.47 -4.11 29.11
C GLU A 249 -38.54 -5.65 28.99
N ARG A 250 -37.70 -6.26 28.15
CA ARG A 250 -37.63 -7.72 28.01
C ARG A 250 -37.19 -8.40 29.31
N THR A 251 -36.22 -7.83 30.01
CA THR A 251 -35.61 -8.43 31.21
C THR A 251 -36.47 -8.25 32.46
N THR A 252 -37.11 -7.09 32.60
CA THR A 252 -37.82 -6.71 33.84
C THR A 252 -39.34 -6.72 33.70
N GLY A 253 -39.89 -6.91 32.50
CA GLY A 253 -41.32 -6.80 32.21
C GLY A 253 -41.90 -5.39 32.43
N SER A 254 -41.04 -4.40 32.66
CA SER A 254 -41.44 -3.04 33.05
C SER A 254 -41.48 -2.10 31.83
N GLY A 255 -42.54 -1.30 31.74
CA GLY A 255 -42.73 -0.36 30.63
C GLY A 255 -41.76 0.82 30.66
N LYS A 256 -41.77 1.60 29.56
CA LYS A 256 -40.88 2.74 29.27
C LYS A 256 -40.59 3.67 30.45
N LEU A 257 -41.58 3.95 31.30
CA LEU A 257 -41.46 4.81 32.49
C LEU A 257 -40.37 4.35 33.47
N VAL A 258 -40.25 3.03 33.72
CA VAL A 258 -39.26 2.51 34.67
C VAL A 258 -37.86 2.60 34.09
N SER A 259 -37.71 2.31 32.80
CA SER A 259 -36.44 2.48 32.10
C SER A 259 -36.00 3.94 32.02
N GLU A 260 -36.93 4.88 31.84
CA GLU A 260 -36.65 6.32 31.90
C GLU A 260 -36.17 6.76 33.30
N LEU A 261 -36.81 6.25 34.37
CA LEU A 261 -36.36 6.51 35.74
C LEU A 261 -34.99 5.88 36.02
N PHE A 262 -34.71 4.71 35.44
CA PHE A 262 -33.41 4.05 35.55
C PHE A 262 -32.32 4.87 34.87
N ILE A 263 -32.59 5.33 33.64
CA ILE A 263 -31.71 6.25 32.90
C ILE A 263 -31.50 7.54 33.70
N SER A 264 -32.55 8.13 34.29
CA SER A 264 -32.45 9.35 35.09
C SER A 264 -31.55 9.15 36.31
N ALA A 265 -31.72 8.03 37.04
CA ALA A 265 -30.86 7.71 38.18
C ALA A 265 -29.40 7.53 37.75
N LEU A 266 -29.15 6.90 36.61
CA LEU A 266 -27.82 6.72 36.04
C LEU A 266 -27.19 8.05 35.56
N SER A 267 -27.97 8.92 34.91
CA SER A 267 -27.50 10.24 34.49
C SER A 267 -27.12 11.11 35.69
N ASP A 268 -27.88 11.06 36.78
CA ASP A 268 -27.52 11.77 38.01
C ASP A 268 -26.24 11.21 38.63
N ILE A 269 -26.00 9.90 38.55
CA ILE A 269 -24.75 9.27 39.03
C ILE A 269 -23.57 9.69 38.14
N GLN A 270 -23.75 9.74 36.81
CA GLN A 270 -22.69 10.08 35.86
C GLN A 270 -22.35 11.58 35.82
N ALA A 271 -23.35 12.47 35.94
CA ALA A 271 -23.15 13.92 35.97
C ALA A 271 -22.29 14.40 37.16
N LEU A 272 -22.01 13.52 38.12
CA LEU A 272 -21.15 13.74 39.27
C LEU A 272 -19.69 13.29 39.03
N GLU A 273 -19.43 12.53 37.96
CA GLU A 273 -18.08 12.14 37.51
C GLU A 273 -17.48 13.13 36.48
N GLU A 274 -18.28 14.08 35.97
CA GLU A 274 -17.85 15.07 34.96
C GLU A 274 -17.03 16.23 35.55
N GLU A 275 -15.77 15.93 35.90
CA GLU A 275 -14.64 16.82 35.56
C GLU A 275 -13.72 16.15 34.51
N LYS A 276 -14.28 15.21 33.73
CA LYS A 276 -13.69 14.78 32.45
C LYS A 276 -14.43 15.47 31.31
N PRO A 277 -13.71 15.95 30.27
CA PRO A 277 -14.33 16.52 29.09
C PRO A 277 -15.30 15.51 28.51
N LYS A 278 -16.51 15.97 28.14
CA LYS A 278 -17.50 15.22 27.35
C LYS A 278 -16.75 14.29 26.39
N VAL A 279 -17.04 12.99 26.46
CA VAL A 279 -16.59 12.03 25.45
C VAL A 279 -17.05 12.57 24.11
N MET A 280 -16.12 13.18 23.37
CA MET A 280 -16.38 13.59 21.99
C MET A 280 -16.67 12.29 21.25
N THR A 281 -17.90 12.14 20.77
CA THR A 281 -18.19 11.18 19.72
C THR A 281 -17.40 11.66 18.52
N TRP A 282 -16.39 10.89 18.11
CA TRP A 282 -15.60 11.18 16.92
C TRP A 282 -16.56 11.43 15.76
N GLN A 283 -16.55 12.62 15.17
CA GLN A 283 -17.46 12.90 14.06
C GLN A 283 -16.94 12.20 12.81
N HIS A 284 -17.72 11.28 12.27
CA HIS A 284 -17.41 10.55 11.04
C HIS A 284 -18.69 10.24 10.25
N THR A 285 -18.50 9.93 8.97
CA THR A 285 -19.55 9.41 8.10
C THR A 285 -19.84 7.95 8.44
N ASP A 286 -21.10 7.54 8.34
CA ASP A 286 -21.49 6.13 8.52
C ASP A 286 -21.24 5.36 7.22
N LEU A 287 -20.08 4.70 7.11
CA LEU A 287 -19.78 3.81 5.99
C LEU A 287 -20.52 2.48 6.13
N ILE A 288 -20.51 1.88 7.33
CA ILE A 288 -21.09 0.55 7.59
C ILE A 288 -22.59 0.50 7.25
N GLY A 289 -23.36 1.52 7.64
CA GLY A 289 -24.79 1.64 7.36
C GLY A 289 -25.14 2.22 5.99
N SER A 290 -24.18 2.77 5.25
CA SER A 290 -24.43 3.38 3.93
C SER A 290 -24.49 2.38 2.78
N ALA A 291 -24.99 2.82 1.63
CA ALA A 291 -24.93 2.09 0.36
C ALA A 291 -23.52 2.09 -0.28
N ILE A 292 -22.55 2.84 0.25
CA ILE A 292 -21.24 3.04 -0.37
C ILE A 292 -20.42 1.74 -0.47
N PRO A 293 -20.31 0.89 0.57
CA PRO A 293 -19.52 -0.34 0.48
C PRO A 293 -20.19 -1.37 -0.41
N ARG A 294 -19.43 -1.90 -1.37
CA ARG A 294 -19.85 -2.97 -2.26
C ARG A 294 -20.08 -4.27 -1.49
N PRO A 295 -20.92 -5.20 -1.97
CA PRO A 295 -21.29 -6.40 -1.23
C PRO A 295 -20.11 -7.25 -0.76
N TYR A 296 -19.11 -7.49 -1.61
CA TYR A 296 -17.91 -8.25 -1.22
C TYR A 296 -17.04 -7.54 -0.17
N GLN A 297 -17.13 -6.21 -0.06
CA GLN A 297 -16.43 -5.43 0.97
C GLN A 297 -17.15 -5.57 2.31
N ARG A 298 -18.49 -5.60 2.30
CA ARG A 298 -19.32 -5.94 3.46
C ARG A 298 -19.05 -7.36 3.95
N ASP A 299 -18.92 -8.32 3.04
CA ASP A 299 -18.56 -9.71 3.38
C ASP A 299 -17.19 -9.76 4.05
N ALA A 300 -16.18 -9.09 3.50
CA ALA A 300 -14.85 -9.04 4.08
C ALA A 300 -14.83 -8.38 5.47
N TYR A 301 -15.56 -7.27 5.63
CA TYR A 301 -15.75 -6.63 6.94
C TYR A 301 -16.44 -7.58 7.93
N ALA A 302 -17.52 -8.25 7.53
CA ALA A 302 -18.24 -9.21 8.38
C ALA A 302 -17.35 -10.39 8.81
N ILE A 303 -16.43 -10.83 7.94
CA ILE A 303 -15.46 -11.89 8.26
C ILE A 303 -14.49 -11.41 9.34
N PHE A 304 -13.96 -10.19 9.25
CA PHE A 304 -13.11 -9.65 10.32
C PHE A 304 -13.84 -9.59 11.66
N ARG A 305 -15.07 -9.07 11.65
CA ARG A 305 -15.91 -8.98 12.84
C ARG A 305 -16.24 -10.36 13.40
N GLY A 306 -16.54 -11.34 12.55
CA GLY A 306 -16.79 -12.73 12.94
C GLY A 306 -15.58 -13.43 13.57
N HIS A 307 -14.37 -12.98 13.22
CA HIS A 307 -13.12 -13.41 13.87
C HIS A 307 -12.72 -12.55 15.08
N GLY A 308 -13.58 -11.59 15.50
CA GLY A 308 -13.31 -10.70 16.64
C GLY A 308 -12.04 -9.88 16.48
N TYR A 309 -11.60 -9.60 15.25
CA TYR A 309 -10.36 -8.89 14.94
C TYR A 309 -9.07 -9.56 15.49
N GLN A 310 -9.09 -10.88 15.73
CA GLN A 310 -7.96 -11.63 16.32
C GLN A 310 -6.96 -12.15 15.28
N GLY A 311 -6.21 -11.25 14.62
CA GLY A 311 -5.22 -11.59 13.61
C GLY A 311 -5.73 -12.11 12.23
N PRO A 312 -7.00 -11.91 11.81
CA PRO A 312 -7.45 -12.35 10.49
C PRO A 312 -6.76 -11.57 9.36
N LEU A 313 -6.39 -12.28 8.30
CA LEU A 313 -5.91 -11.74 7.04
C LEU A 313 -6.90 -12.01 5.92
N ILE A 314 -7.11 -11.01 5.08
CA ILE A 314 -7.90 -11.14 3.85
C ILE A 314 -7.01 -10.88 2.63
N GLU A 315 -7.03 -11.82 1.68
CA GLU A 315 -6.55 -11.55 0.34
C GLU A 315 -7.66 -10.88 -0.48
N ALA A 316 -7.33 -9.72 -1.03
CA ALA A 316 -8.21 -8.94 -1.86
C ALA A 316 -7.42 -8.44 -3.07
N PRO A 317 -7.89 -8.65 -4.32
CA PRO A 317 -7.19 -8.19 -5.51
C PRO A 317 -6.83 -6.71 -5.44
N THR A 318 -5.76 -6.33 -6.14
CA THR A 318 -5.41 -4.90 -6.25
C THR A 318 -6.59 -4.12 -6.81
N ALA A 319 -6.85 -2.92 -6.28
CA ALA A 319 -7.98 -2.06 -6.63
C ALA A 319 -9.39 -2.53 -6.20
N SER A 320 -9.52 -3.60 -5.41
CA SER A 320 -10.80 -4.03 -4.82
C SER A 320 -11.36 -3.11 -3.72
N GLY A 321 -10.65 -2.05 -3.32
CA GLY A 321 -11.07 -1.14 -2.25
C GLY A 321 -10.71 -1.63 -0.84
N LYS A 322 -9.52 -2.21 -0.65
CA LYS A 322 -9.00 -2.67 0.66
C LYS A 322 -9.02 -1.58 1.74
N THR A 323 -8.66 -0.36 1.36
CA THR A 323 -8.70 0.81 2.25
C THR A 323 -10.12 1.07 2.78
N LEU A 324 -11.16 0.90 1.96
CA LEU A 324 -12.56 1.06 2.39
C LEU A 324 -12.94 0.02 3.44
N VAL A 325 -12.54 -1.25 3.27
CA VAL A 325 -12.79 -2.31 4.26
C VAL A 325 -12.08 -2.00 5.59
N GLY A 326 -10.85 -1.50 5.54
CA GLY A 326 -10.15 -1.07 6.74
C GLY A 326 -10.76 0.17 7.39
N MET A 327 -11.31 1.11 6.61
CA MET A 327 -12.09 2.24 7.13
C MET A 327 -13.38 1.78 7.83
N MET A 328 -14.07 0.75 7.31
CA MET A 328 -15.21 0.16 8.02
C MET A 328 -14.79 -0.45 9.37
N ALA A 329 -13.60 -1.07 9.46
CA ALA A 329 -13.08 -1.55 10.74
C ALA A 329 -12.74 -0.39 11.70
N ILE A 330 -12.13 0.69 11.18
CA ILE A 330 -11.86 1.91 11.97
C ILE A 330 -13.17 2.49 12.52
N GLN A 331 -14.22 2.60 11.70
CA GLN A 331 -15.53 3.07 12.16
C GLN A 331 -16.06 2.23 13.32
N ASP A 332 -16.03 0.90 13.20
CA ASP A 332 -16.49 -0.01 14.27
C ASP A 332 -15.66 0.13 15.55
N TRP A 333 -14.36 0.44 15.44
CA TRP A 333 -13.49 0.66 16.60
C TRP A 333 -13.63 2.04 17.23
N LEU A 334 -13.97 3.07 16.46
CA LEU A 334 -14.22 4.42 17.00
C LEU A 334 -15.41 4.42 17.98
N ASP A 335 -16.36 3.49 17.84
CA ASP A 335 -17.47 3.30 18.77
C ASP A 335 -17.04 2.80 20.17
N SER A 336 -15.88 2.15 20.28
CA SER A 336 -15.32 1.63 21.53
C SER A 336 -14.05 2.34 22.00
N LEU A 337 -13.45 3.20 21.17
CA LEU A 337 -12.20 3.90 21.45
C LEU A 337 -12.41 5.06 22.43
N SER A 338 -11.72 5.03 23.57
CA SER A 338 -11.78 6.11 24.56
C SER A 338 -10.93 7.32 24.14
N PRO A 339 -11.25 8.54 24.60
CA PRO A 339 -10.37 9.70 24.40
C PRO A 339 -8.97 9.42 24.96
N GLY A 340 -7.96 9.56 24.11
CA GLY A 340 -6.57 9.28 24.46
C GLY A 340 -6.06 7.90 24.04
N GLU A 341 -6.92 7.04 23.50
CA GLU A 341 -6.55 5.79 22.85
C GLU A 341 -6.44 5.98 21.33
N SER A 342 -5.64 5.14 20.68
CA SER A 342 -5.40 5.27 19.24
C SER A 342 -5.47 3.96 18.45
N ILE A 343 -5.74 4.09 17.16
CA ILE A 343 -5.70 3.03 16.15
C ILE A 343 -4.46 3.26 15.29
N LEU A 344 -3.63 2.23 15.11
CA LEU A 344 -2.41 2.31 14.31
C LEU A 344 -2.59 1.63 12.94
N VAL A 345 -2.41 2.37 11.86
CA VAL A 345 -2.38 1.88 10.49
C VAL A 345 -0.93 1.83 10.00
N LEU A 346 -0.44 0.62 9.71
CA LEU A 346 0.90 0.39 9.19
C LEU A 346 0.89 0.17 7.67
N VAL A 347 1.68 0.99 6.98
CA VAL A 347 1.75 1.01 5.52
C VAL A 347 3.17 0.79 4.99
N PRO A 348 3.34 0.30 3.74
CA PRO A 348 4.67 0.01 3.19
C PRO A 348 5.50 1.26 2.82
N THR A 349 4.87 2.37 2.44
CA THR A 349 5.57 3.57 1.97
C THR A 349 4.77 4.84 2.27
N VAL A 350 5.43 6.01 2.27
CA VAL A 350 4.80 7.33 2.44
C VAL A 350 3.64 7.59 1.46
N ASN A 351 3.69 7.03 0.23
CA ASN A 351 2.56 7.16 -0.70
C ASN A 351 1.26 6.50 -0.19
N TYR A 352 1.38 5.36 0.50
CA TYR A 352 0.22 4.71 1.11
C TYR A 352 -0.23 5.48 2.34
N GLU A 353 0.69 6.09 3.09
CA GLU A 353 0.35 6.97 4.21
C GLU A 353 -0.52 8.14 3.73
N GLN A 354 -0.10 8.83 2.67
CA GLN A 354 -0.89 9.90 2.05
C GLN A 354 -2.24 9.40 1.52
N GLN A 355 -2.27 8.21 0.91
CA GLN A 355 -3.52 7.60 0.46
C GLN A 355 -4.48 7.38 1.62
N TRP A 356 -4.03 6.80 2.73
CA TRP A 356 -4.85 6.56 3.91
C TRP A 356 -5.37 7.85 4.52
N VAL A 357 -4.51 8.87 4.70
CA VAL A 357 -4.97 10.18 5.20
C VAL A 357 -6.04 10.79 4.29
N ARG A 358 -5.85 10.73 2.97
CA ARG A 358 -6.83 11.24 2.01
C ARG A 358 -8.18 10.53 2.12
N GLU A 359 -8.16 9.21 2.24
CA GLU A 359 -9.38 8.40 2.36
C GLU A 359 -10.05 8.59 3.73
N LEU A 360 -9.29 8.77 4.81
CA LEU A 360 -9.82 8.98 6.16
C LEU A 360 -10.45 10.36 6.34
N CYS A 361 -9.84 11.42 5.76
CA CYS A 361 -10.22 12.80 6.07
C CYS A 361 -10.94 13.53 4.93
N TYR A 362 -10.58 13.28 3.66
CA TYR A 362 -10.87 14.25 2.58
C TYR A 362 -11.68 13.70 1.41
N LYS A 363 -11.73 12.39 1.20
CA LYS A 363 -12.39 11.81 0.02
C LYS A 363 -13.88 11.65 0.24
N ASP A 364 -14.69 11.93 -0.78
CA ASP A 364 -16.16 11.87 -0.72
C ASP A 364 -16.72 10.55 -0.15
N ILE A 365 -16.12 9.41 -0.51
CA ILE A 365 -16.52 8.07 -0.04
C ILE A 365 -15.79 7.61 1.24
N GLY A 366 -15.09 8.53 1.91
CA GLY A 366 -14.25 8.30 3.08
C GLY A 366 -14.99 8.38 4.42
N LEU A 367 -14.24 8.23 5.52
CA LEU A 367 -14.81 8.41 6.87
C LEU A 367 -15.03 9.88 7.24
N HIS A 368 -14.34 10.81 6.58
CA HIS A 368 -14.43 12.24 6.86
C HIS A 368 -14.10 12.59 8.33
N LEU A 369 -13.09 11.94 8.90
CA LEU A 369 -12.57 12.27 10.23
C LEU A 369 -11.97 13.67 10.23
N SER A 370 -12.04 14.36 11.38
CA SER A 370 -11.31 15.63 11.56
C SER A 370 -9.82 15.40 11.31
N PRO A 371 -9.13 16.27 10.56
CA PRO A 371 -7.68 16.19 10.40
C PRO A 371 -6.93 16.24 11.75
N ASP A 372 -7.54 16.83 12.78
CA ASP A 372 -6.96 16.90 14.12
C ASP A 372 -6.93 15.52 14.82
N ASP A 373 -7.82 14.61 14.42
CA ASP A 373 -7.94 13.25 14.96
C ASP A 373 -7.06 12.23 14.20
N VAL A 374 -6.38 12.66 13.14
CA VAL A 374 -5.53 11.80 12.30
C VAL A 374 -4.11 12.34 12.24
N PHE A 375 -3.14 11.54 12.67
CA PHE A 375 -1.72 11.83 12.52
C PHE A 375 -1.08 10.94 11.46
N ALA A 376 -0.18 11.51 10.66
CA ALA A 376 0.57 10.79 9.66
C ALA A 376 2.01 11.28 9.56
N GLY A 377 2.97 10.39 9.77
CA GLY A 377 4.38 10.72 9.73
C GLY A 377 5.29 9.73 10.46
N THR A 378 6.41 10.24 10.99
CA THR A 378 7.38 9.46 11.75
C THR A 378 7.05 9.48 13.24
N THR A 379 7.64 8.53 13.98
CA THR A 379 7.48 8.46 15.44
C THR A 379 8.05 9.68 16.16
N ALA A 380 9.18 10.23 15.68
CA ALA A 380 9.78 11.44 16.24
C ALA A 380 8.86 12.68 16.10
N ALA A 381 8.25 12.86 14.92
CA ALA A 381 7.31 13.95 14.70
C ALA A 381 6.03 13.81 15.54
N TYR A 382 5.63 12.57 15.84
CA TYR A 382 4.51 12.29 16.73
C TYR A 382 4.82 12.66 18.18
N GLU A 383 6.00 12.28 18.68
CA GLU A 383 6.42 12.59 20.06
C GLU A 383 6.51 14.10 20.29
N GLU A 384 7.11 14.84 19.35
CA GLU A 384 7.17 16.31 19.40
C GLU A 384 5.76 16.95 19.44
N LYS A 385 4.84 16.43 18.62
CA LYS A 385 3.45 16.91 18.62
C LYS A 385 2.72 16.57 19.91
N ARG A 386 2.94 15.38 20.47
CA ARG A 386 2.32 14.92 21.72
C ARG A 386 2.71 15.79 22.91
N GLU A 387 3.93 16.31 22.94
CA GLU A 387 4.36 17.26 23.98
C GLU A 387 3.55 18.57 23.92
N GLN A 388 3.02 18.93 22.73
CA GLN A 388 2.23 20.14 22.50
C GLN A 388 0.72 19.89 22.67
N SER A 389 0.19 18.80 22.12
CA SER A 389 -1.22 18.41 22.17
C SER A 389 -1.44 17.38 23.30
N LYS A 390 -2.00 17.82 24.43
CA LYS A 390 -2.21 17.00 25.64
C LYS A 390 -3.01 15.70 25.42
N THR A 391 -3.72 15.56 24.30
CA THR A 391 -4.45 14.35 23.90
C THR A 391 -3.91 13.76 22.60
N PRO A 392 -3.63 12.44 22.54
CA PRO A 392 -3.24 11.78 21.31
C PRO A 392 -4.43 11.66 20.33
N PRO A 393 -4.17 11.69 19.00
CA PRO A 393 -5.17 11.57 17.95
C PRO A 393 -5.74 10.14 17.86
N ALA A 394 -6.97 10.01 17.37
CA ALA A 394 -7.66 8.73 17.25
C ALA A 394 -6.97 7.74 16.30
N VAL A 395 -6.40 8.23 15.20
CA VAL A 395 -5.78 7.38 14.17
C VAL A 395 -4.34 7.83 13.89
N LEU A 396 -3.41 6.88 13.96
CA LEU A 396 -2.01 7.03 13.60
C LEU A 396 -1.73 6.28 12.30
N VAL A 397 -1.18 6.95 11.29
CA VAL A 397 -0.76 6.33 10.03
C VAL A 397 0.75 6.42 9.91
N MET A 398 1.43 5.28 9.88
CA MET A 398 2.90 5.23 9.87
C MET A 398 3.44 4.15 8.92
N THR A 399 4.64 4.36 8.40
CA THR A 399 5.30 3.31 7.61
C THR A 399 5.90 2.22 8.51
N TYR A 400 5.94 0.97 8.05
CA TYR A 400 6.65 -0.12 8.76
C TYR A 400 8.09 0.26 9.11
N THR A 401 8.76 0.99 8.22
CA THR A 401 10.13 1.46 8.42
C THR A 401 10.23 2.57 9.46
N ALA A 402 9.26 3.48 9.52
CA ALA A 402 9.26 4.57 10.51
C ALA A 402 9.09 4.01 11.93
N LEU A 403 8.16 3.08 12.13
CA LEU A 403 7.99 2.43 13.44
C LEU A 403 9.25 1.66 13.84
N ALA A 404 9.86 0.96 12.89
CA ALA A 404 11.07 0.19 13.17
C ALA A 404 12.34 1.04 13.43
N GLN A 405 12.33 2.34 13.13
CA GLN A 405 13.49 3.22 13.31
C GLN A 405 13.68 3.69 14.76
N LEU A 406 12.72 3.42 15.66
CA LEU A 406 12.77 3.79 17.09
C LEU A 406 14.00 3.25 17.86
N GLY A 407 14.77 2.31 17.29
CA GLY A 407 15.87 1.61 17.95
C GLY A 407 17.32 2.01 17.62
N SER A 408 17.63 3.11 16.91
CA SER A 408 19.02 3.42 16.54
C SER A 408 19.43 4.90 16.72
N PRO A 409 20.32 5.22 17.68
CA PRO A 409 20.88 6.57 17.82
C PRO A 409 21.88 6.94 16.70
N LYS A 410 22.08 6.07 15.69
CA LYS A 410 23.01 6.29 14.57
C LYS A 410 22.44 5.83 13.22
N GLY A 411 21.22 6.24 12.87
CA GLY A 411 20.76 6.38 11.48
C GLY A 411 20.89 5.18 10.53
N LYS A 412 21.14 3.96 11.02
CA LYS A 412 21.14 2.73 10.24
C LYS A 412 20.40 1.66 11.04
N GLY A 413 19.18 1.38 10.57
CA GLY A 413 18.14 0.51 11.11
C GLY A 413 18.57 -0.57 12.09
N GLY A 414 17.98 -0.52 13.28
CA GLY A 414 17.92 -1.62 14.23
C GLY A 414 16.49 -1.71 14.75
N PHE A 415 15.89 -2.90 14.66
CA PHE A 415 14.65 -3.23 15.35
C PHE A 415 14.94 -3.27 16.85
N ASP A 416 14.32 -2.37 17.63
CA ASP A 416 14.37 -2.42 19.09
C ASP A 416 12.95 -2.62 19.64
N LYS A 417 12.73 -3.81 20.19
CA LYS A 417 11.45 -4.22 20.78
C LYS A 417 11.01 -3.23 21.85
N ILE A 418 11.92 -2.82 22.75
CA ILE A 418 11.58 -1.99 23.92
C ILE A 418 11.08 -0.60 23.48
N SER A 419 11.75 0.01 22.50
CA SER A 419 11.38 1.35 22.06
C SER A 419 10.05 1.36 21.29
N ILE A 420 9.75 0.31 20.52
CA ILE A 420 8.44 0.16 19.87
C ILE A 420 7.34 -0.06 20.91
N GLU A 421 7.58 -0.91 21.91
CA GLU A 421 6.62 -1.15 23.01
C GLU A 421 6.31 0.13 23.79
N ARG A 422 7.35 0.93 24.12
CA ARG A 422 7.17 2.24 24.78
C ARG A 422 6.35 3.21 23.93
N PHE A 423 6.59 3.24 22.62
CA PHE A 423 5.82 4.08 21.71
C PHE A 423 4.35 3.65 21.66
N LEU A 424 4.07 2.35 21.53
CA LEU A 424 2.70 1.81 21.49
C LEU A 424 1.95 2.05 22.82
N GLN A 425 2.64 1.93 23.96
CA GLN A 425 2.11 2.30 25.28
C GLN A 425 1.88 3.80 25.41
N GLY A 426 2.84 4.62 24.99
CA GLY A 426 2.75 6.08 25.06
C GLY A 426 1.64 6.66 24.18
N SER A 427 1.34 6.00 23.06
CA SER A 427 0.22 6.32 22.17
C SER A 427 -1.09 5.66 22.58
N SER A 428 -1.10 4.81 23.62
CA SER A 428 -2.25 3.99 24.04
C SER A 428 -2.92 3.28 22.85
N THR A 429 -2.12 2.64 22.00
CA THR A 429 -2.63 1.94 20.81
C THR A 429 -3.46 0.72 21.22
N ARG A 430 -4.70 0.62 20.73
CA ARG A 430 -5.62 -0.51 21.01
C ARG A 430 -5.83 -1.44 19.81
N TYR A 431 -5.88 -0.87 18.62
CA TYR A 431 -6.18 -1.60 17.39
C TYR A 431 -5.13 -1.34 16.33
N ILE A 432 -4.87 -2.33 15.47
CA ILE A 432 -3.87 -2.22 14.41
C ILE A 432 -4.38 -2.76 13.08
N ILE A 433 -4.04 -2.04 11.99
CA ILE A 433 -4.24 -2.47 10.61
C ILE A 433 -2.89 -2.64 9.92
N LEU A 434 -2.68 -3.81 9.30
CA LEU A 434 -1.51 -4.11 8.47
C LEU A 434 -1.87 -4.04 6.97
N ASP A 435 -1.46 -2.98 6.28
CA ASP A 435 -1.67 -2.83 4.83
C ASP A 435 -0.50 -3.43 4.01
N GLU A 436 -0.84 -4.13 2.94
CA GLU A 436 0.08 -4.92 2.11
C GLU A 436 0.99 -5.86 2.93
N VAL A 437 0.40 -6.61 3.87
CA VAL A 437 1.11 -7.44 4.85
C VAL A 437 2.06 -8.48 4.22
N HIS A 438 1.89 -8.84 2.94
CA HIS A 438 2.85 -9.69 2.23
C HIS A 438 4.27 -9.11 2.17
N LYS A 439 4.43 -7.78 2.28
CA LYS A 439 5.74 -7.13 2.36
C LYS A 439 6.53 -7.54 3.61
N VAL A 440 5.81 -7.85 4.67
CA VAL A 440 6.38 -8.28 5.95
C VAL A 440 6.97 -9.68 5.84
N VAL A 441 6.27 -10.62 5.20
CA VAL A 441 6.68 -12.04 5.07
C VAL A 441 7.57 -12.34 3.86
N GLN A 442 7.85 -11.34 3.01
CA GLN A 442 8.78 -11.51 1.88
C GLN A 442 10.19 -11.89 2.38
N ASP A 443 10.61 -11.26 3.48
CA ASP A 443 11.84 -11.52 4.20
C ASP A 443 11.53 -11.76 5.68
N MET A 444 11.46 -13.04 6.08
CA MET A 444 11.09 -13.45 7.44
C MET A 444 12.15 -13.04 8.49
N ASP A 445 13.37 -12.73 8.05
CA ASP A 445 14.46 -12.25 8.91
C ASP A 445 14.55 -10.71 8.89
N GLY A 446 13.67 -10.05 8.13
CA GLY A 446 13.63 -8.60 7.98
C GLY A 446 13.06 -7.88 9.21
N VAL A 447 13.42 -6.60 9.32
CA VAL A 447 12.97 -5.70 10.39
C VAL A 447 11.44 -5.59 10.47
N SER A 448 10.76 -5.53 9.32
CA SER A 448 9.29 -5.48 9.28
C SER A 448 8.65 -6.76 9.80
N ALA A 449 9.26 -7.94 9.57
CA ALA A 449 8.79 -9.20 10.16
C ALA A 449 8.95 -9.20 11.68
N GLY A 450 10.04 -8.61 12.20
CA GLY A 450 10.21 -8.38 13.64
C GLY A 450 9.08 -7.54 14.25
N VAL A 451 8.68 -6.45 13.57
CA VAL A 451 7.53 -5.63 13.98
C VAL A 451 6.25 -6.45 14.03
N ALA A 452 5.93 -7.19 12.96
CA ALA A 452 4.69 -7.97 12.96
C ALA A 452 4.65 -9.07 14.03
N ARG A 453 5.78 -9.74 14.32
CA ARG A 453 5.85 -10.70 15.44
C ARG A 453 5.51 -10.03 16.77
N LEU A 454 6.10 -8.86 17.05
CA LEU A 454 5.81 -8.10 18.26
C LEU A 454 4.33 -7.76 18.39
N LEU A 455 3.69 -7.34 17.30
CA LEU A 455 2.27 -6.99 17.30
C LEU A 455 1.37 -8.20 17.50
N VAL A 456 1.76 -9.38 16.99
CA VAL A 456 1.04 -10.63 17.26
C VAL A 456 1.25 -11.07 18.71
N ASP A 457 2.46 -10.97 19.26
CA ASP A 457 2.73 -11.24 20.68
C ASP A 457 1.79 -10.39 21.57
N TRP A 458 1.64 -9.10 21.23
CA TRP A 458 0.75 -8.16 21.93
C TRP A 458 -0.74 -8.43 21.73
N LEU A 459 -1.12 -9.05 20.62
CA LEU A 459 -2.49 -9.52 20.43
C LEU A 459 -2.75 -10.75 21.31
N GLU A 460 -1.81 -11.70 21.35
CA GLU A 460 -1.93 -12.93 22.13
C GLU A 460 -1.95 -12.68 23.64
N ASP A 461 -1.20 -11.68 24.13
CA ASP A 461 -1.19 -11.31 25.54
C ASP A 461 -2.34 -10.36 25.96
N GLY A 462 -3.13 -9.89 24.99
CA GLY A 462 -4.29 -9.01 25.20
C GLY A 462 -3.94 -7.52 25.38
N SER A 463 -2.70 -7.10 25.09
CA SER A 463 -2.31 -5.70 25.05
C SER A 463 -2.97 -4.93 23.89
N LEU A 464 -3.27 -5.64 22.79
CA LEU A 464 -4.12 -5.16 21.71
C LEU A 464 -5.51 -5.80 21.77
N GLU A 465 -6.53 -5.01 21.46
CA GLU A 465 -7.92 -5.50 21.37
C GLU A 465 -8.22 -6.07 19.97
N GLY A 466 -7.48 -5.64 18.95
CA GLY A 466 -7.62 -6.18 17.60
C GLY A 466 -6.45 -5.88 16.67
N LEU A 467 -6.20 -6.82 15.76
CA LEU A 467 -5.19 -6.76 14.71
C LEU A 467 -5.76 -7.38 13.44
N ILE A 468 -5.82 -6.64 12.35
CA ILE A 468 -6.24 -7.14 11.02
C ILE A 468 -5.18 -6.87 9.96
N GLY A 469 -5.22 -7.63 8.88
CA GLY A 469 -4.36 -7.34 7.73
C GLY A 469 -4.97 -7.64 6.38
N PHE A 470 -4.47 -6.91 5.38
CA PHE A 470 -4.88 -7.03 3.99
C PHE A 470 -3.68 -7.20 3.07
N SER A 471 -3.87 -7.93 1.98
CA SER A 471 -2.84 -8.09 0.95
C SER A 471 -3.43 -8.43 -0.40
N GLY A 472 -2.73 -8.03 -1.48
CA GLY A 472 -3.06 -8.47 -2.84
C GLY A 472 -2.58 -9.89 -3.20
N THR A 473 -1.75 -10.52 -2.37
CA THR A 473 -1.12 -11.82 -2.67
C THR A 473 -0.87 -12.63 -1.39
N ALA A 474 -1.80 -12.66 -0.44
CA ALA A 474 -1.58 -13.37 0.82
C ALA A 474 -1.51 -14.89 0.70
N GLU A 475 -2.30 -15.50 -0.20
CA GLU A 475 -2.38 -16.94 -0.47
C GLU A 475 -1.02 -17.53 -0.83
N ALA A 476 -0.24 -16.79 -1.64
CA ALA A 476 1.11 -17.20 -2.04
C ALA A 476 2.08 -17.32 -0.85
N TYR A 477 1.78 -16.67 0.28
CA TYR A 477 2.59 -16.66 1.49
C TYR A 477 1.85 -17.24 2.71
N ARG A 478 0.74 -17.98 2.50
CA ARG A 478 -0.10 -18.56 3.57
C ARG A 478 0.73 -19.17 4.71
N ASN A 479 1.62 -20.10 4.38
CA ASN A 479 2.46 -20.78 5.38
C ASN A 479 3.33 -19.81 6.18
N ARG A 480 3.84 -18.73 5.56
CA ARG A 480 4.66 -17.73 6.25
C ARG A 480 3.85 -16.82 7.16
N PHE A 481 2.57 -16.59 6.86
CA PHE A 481 1.67 -15.86 7.76
C PHE A 481 1.28 -16.72 8.95
N ASP A 482 1.00 -18.01 8.72
CA ASP A 482 0.72 -18.97 9.80
C ASP A 482 1.92 -19.05 10.77
N GLU A 483 3.16 -19.00 10.25
CA GLU A 483 4.39 -18.90 11.06
C GLU A 483 4.49 -17.61 11.91
N LEU A 484 3.83 -16.52 11.51
CA LEU A 484 3.76 -15.28 12.27
C LEU A 484 2.56 -15.24 13.25
N GLY A 485 1.68 -16.23 13.25
CA GLY A 485 0.43 -16.22 14.02
C GLY A 485 -0.70 -15.43 13.35
N LEU A 486 -0.55 -15.05 12.07
CA LEU A 486 -1.59 -14.37 11.30
C LEU A 486 -2.33 -15.38 10.39
N LYS A 487 -3.66 -15.39 10.43
CA LYS A 487 -4.45 -16.42 9.74
C LYS A 487 -5.11 -15.86 8.49
N LEU A 488 -4.79 -16.43 7.31
CA LEU A 488 -5.54 -16.13 6.08
C LEU A 488 -6.93 -16.76 6.15
N VAL A 489 -7.95 -15.94 6.40
CA VAL A 489 -9.34 -16.38 6.63
C VAL A 489 -10.21 -16.29 5.39
N TYR A 490 -9.88 -15.38 4.46
CA TYR A 490 -10.68 -15.19 3.25
C TYR A 490 -9.82 -14.77 2.06
N VAL A 491 -10.14 -15.34 0.90
CA VAL A 491 -9.59 -14.94 -0.40
C VAL A 491 -10.76 -14.51 -1.25
N MET A 492 -10.84 -13.23 -1.58
CA MET A 492 -11.92 -12.70 -2.40
C MET A 492 -11.92 -13.39 -3.78
N PRO A 493 -13.03 -14.02 -4.19
CA PRO A 493 -13.09 -14.75 -5.45
C PRO A 493 -13.02 -13.78 -6.63
N SER A 494 -11.90 -13.80 -7.37
CA SER A 494 -11.67 -12.94 -8.54
C SER A 494 -12.74 -13.11 -9.63
N VAL A 495 -13.24 -14.33 -9.82
CA VAL A 495 -14.34 -14.64 -10.76
C VAL A 495 -15.57 -13.80 -10.45
N ASP A 496 -15.97 -13.70 -9.18
CA ASP A 496 -17.16 -12.97 -8.77
C ASP A 496 -16.94 -11.46 -9.01
N LEU A 497 -15.77 -10.94 -8.63
CA LEU A 497 -15.42 -9.54 -8.84
C LEU A 497 -15.44 -9.14 -10.31
N ILE A 498 -15.02 -10.04 -11.21
CA ILE A 498 -14.98 -9.77 -12.65
C ILE A 498 -16.35 -9.94 -13.28
N ALA A 499 -17.06 -11.02 -12.98
CA ALA A 499 -18.37 -11.31 -13.55
C ALA A 499 -19.43 -10.28 -13.13
N TYR A 500 -19.34 -9.74 -11.92
CA TYR A 500 -20.20 -8.63 -11.45
C TYR A 500 -19.66 -7.23 -11.82
N GLY A 501 -18.55 -7.15 -12.55
CA GLY A 501 -18.03 -5.90 -13.12
C GLY A 501 -17.28 -4.98 -12.15
N PHE A 502 -17.00 -5.42 -10.92
CA PHE A 502 -16.16 -4.68 -9.98
C PHE A 502 -14.69 -4.59 -10.41
N VAL A 503 -14.26 -5.53 -11.25
CA VAL A 503 -12.96 -5.60 -11.93
C VAL A 503 -13.24 -5.82 -13.42
N ALA A 504 -12.54 -5.09 -14.30
CA ALA A 504 -12.70 -5.24 -15.74
C ALA A 504 -12.31 -6.67 -16.18
N PRO A 505 -13.12 -7.33 -17.02
CA PRO A 505 -12.76 -8.58 -17.67
C PRO A 505 -11.43 -8.49 -18.42
N TYR A 506 -10.65 -9.56 -18.41
CA TYR A 506 -9.37 -9.59 -19.10
C TYR A 506 -9.05 -10.96 -19.71
N GLY A 507 -8.19 -10.93 -20.74
CA GLY A 507 -7.60 -12.11 -21.38
C GLY A 507 -6.07 -11.99 -21.47
N GLU A 508 -5.34 -13.11 -21.27
CA GLU A 508 -3.89 -13.17 -21.40
C GLU A 508 -3.47 -13.90 -22.69
N PHE A 509 -2.43 -13.38 -23.35
CA PHE A 509 -1.86 -13.96 -24.57
C PHE A 509 -0.35 -14.08 -24.46
N GLY A 510 0.23 -15.16 -25.01
CA GLY A 510 1.67 -15.29 -25.18
C GLY A 510 2.06 -15.06 -26.64
N VAL A 511 3.00 -14.16 -26.92
CA VAL A 511 3.46 -13.89 -28.30
C VAL A 511 4.98 -14.02 -28.40
N PRO A 512 5.53 -14.81 -29.33
CA PRO A 512 6.97 -14.99 -29.46
C PRO A 512 7.67 -13.74 -30.04
N PHE A 513 8.91 -13.50 -29.61
CA PHE A 513 9.79 -12.57 -30.30
C PHE A 513 10.22 -13.15 -31.64
N THR A 514 9.94 -12.40 -32.70
CA THR A 514 10.40 -12.65 -34.06
C THR A 514 11.43 -11.59 -34.46
N TYR A 515 12.32 -11.96 -35.37
CA TYR A 515 13.25 -11.04 -36.01
C TYR A 515 12.56 -10.32 -37.15
N SER A 516 12.91 -9.06 -37.40
CA SER A 516 12.50 -8.41 -38.65
C SER A 516 13.19 -9.09 -39.84
N GLU A 517 12.67 -8.93 -41.05
CA GLU A 517 13.30 -9.48 -42.27
C GLU A 517 14.75 -8.99 -42.44
N ARG A 518 15.02 -7.72 -42.10
CA ARG A 518 16.38 -7.17 -42.07
C ARG A 518 17.27 -7.89 -41.07
N GLU A 519 16.75 -8.18 -39.88
CA GLU A 519 17.49 -8.89 -38.83
C GLU A 519 17.76 -10.35 -39.18
N LYS A 520 16.78 -11.05 -39.77
CA LYS A 520 16.94 -12.40 -40.32
C LYS A 520 18.03 -12.42 -41.38
N ARG A 521 18.01 -11.43 -42.30
CA ARG A 521 19.03 -11.33 -43.36
C ARG A 521 20.43 -11.09 -42.80
N ILE A 522 20.58 -10.15 -41.85
CA ILE A 522 21.88 -9.91 -41.18
C ILE A 522 22.36 -11.19 -40.48
N ARG A 523 21.49 -11.90 -39.76
CA ARG A 523 21.88 -13.15 -39.08
C ARG A 523 22.31 -14.25 -40.03
N THR A 524 21.63 -14.38 -41.17
CA THR A 524 21.99 -15.32 -42.23
C THR A 524 23.38 -14.98 -42.77
N LEU A 525 23.63 -13.71 -43.11
CA LEU A 525 24.94 -13.24 -43.56
C LEU A 525 26.04 -13.44 -42.50
N LEU A 526 25.74 -13.26 -41.21
CA LEU A 526 26.69 -13.52 -40.12
C LEU A 526 26.97 -15.02 -39.90
N ALA A 527 26.00 -15.89 -40.17
CA ALA A 527 26.18 -17.33 -40.14
C ALA A 527 27.05 -17.79 -41.32
N GLU A 528 26.79 -17.28 -42.52
CA GLU A 528 27.64 -17.50 -43.71
C GLU A 528 29.07 -16.98 -43.48
N TYR A 529 29.22 -15.77 -42.92
CA TYR A 529 30.53 -15.22 -42.56
C TYR A 529 31.25 -16.13 -41.58
N LYS A 530 30.55 -16.61 -40.54
CA LYS A 530 31.12 -17.52 -39.53
C LYS A 530 31.66 -18.79 -40.19
N GLU A 531 30.93 -19.38 -41.13
CA GLU A 531 31.35 -20.56 -41.87
C GLU A 531 32.59 -20.28 -42.73
N LEU A 532 32.60 -19.16 -43.47
CA LEU A 532 33.76 -18.73 -44.27
C LEU A 532 35.00 -18.46 -43.41
N MET A 533 34.83 -17.87 -42.23
CA MET A 533 35.91 -17.70 -41.26
C MET A 533 36.44 -19.05 -40.78
N GLN A 534 35.57 -20.02 -40.47
CA GLN A 534 36.00 -21.37 -40.09
C GLN A 534 36.76 -22.06 -41.23
N ASN A 535 36.30 -21.90 -42.48
CA ASN A 535 36.99 -22.38 -43.68
C ASN A 535 38.37 -21.73 -43.85
N PHE A 536 38.49 -20.43 -43.60
CA PHE A 536 39.77 -19.72 -43.61
C PHE A 536 40.74 -20.29 -42.55
N ILE A 537 40.28 -20.47 -41.32
CA ILE A 537 41.10 -21.03 -40.23
C ILE A 537 41.54 -22.47 -40.56
N HIS A 538 40.65 -23.27 -41.13
CA HIS A 538 41.01 -24.62 -41.58
C HIS A 538 42.03 -24.60 -42.72
N LEU A 539 41.91 -23.65 -43.66
CA LEU A 539 42.85 -23.44 -44.77
C LEU A 539 44.27 -23.09 -44.30
N VAL A 540 44.37 -22.23 -43.27
CA VAL A 540 45.65 -21.87 -42.61
C VAL A 540 46.23 -23.06 -41.85
N GLY A 541 45.39 -23.82 -41.15
CA GLY A 541 45.76 -25.05 -40.46
C GLY A 541 46.02 -24.86 -38.96
N SER A 542 45.45 -25.75 -38.15
CA SER A 542 45.49 -25.68 -36.69
C SER A 542 46.89 -25.88 -36.11
N GLU A 543 47.72 -26.74 -36.72
CA GLU A 543 49.09 -26.99 -36.28
C GLU A 543 49.97 -25.74 -36.43
N PHE A 544 49.91 -25.08 -37.60
CA PHE A 544 50.65 -23.85 -37.84
C PHE A 544 50.23 -22.74 -36.88
N LEU A 545 48.93 -22.50 -36.69
CA LEU A 545 48.42 -21.47 -35.78
C LEU A 545 48.91 -21.69 -34.34
N ARG A 546 48.90 -22.93 -33.86
CA ARG A 546 49.39 -23.27 -32.52
C ARG A 546 50.91 -23.12 -32.42
N ALA A 547 51.66 -23.49 -33.45
CA ALA A 547 53.11 -23.32 -33.50
C ALA A 547 53.49 -21.82 -33.47
N ALA A 548 52.88 -21.02 -34.34
CA ALA A 548 53.06 -19.57 -34.39
C ALA A 548 52.74 -18.91 -33.04
N PHE A 549 51.67 -19.31 -32.38
CA PHE A 549 51.33 -18.78 -31.05
C PHE A 549 52.31 -19.16 -29.94
N ARG A 550 52.96 -20.33 -30.02
CA ARG A 550 53.97 -20.74 -29.02
C ARG A 550 55.23 -19.88 -29.13
N LEU A 551 55.57 -19.43 -30.33
CA LEU A 551 56.75 -18.59 -30.59
C LEU A 551 56.61 -17.19 -29.98
N ILE A 552 55.38 -16.70 -29.80
CA ILE A 552 55.15 -15.39 -29.17
C ILE A 552 55.52 -15.44 -27.68
N PRO A 553 56.33 -14.50 -27.16
CA PRO A 553 56.67 -14.44 -25.74
C PRO A 553 55.43 -14.43 -24.83
N TYR A 554 55.49 -15.11 -23.69
CA TYR A 554 54.34 -15.23 -22.77
C TYR A 554 53.86 -13.86 -22.26
N LYS A 555 54.78 -12.95 -21.93
CA LYS A 555 54.45 -11.58 -21.50
C LYS A 555 53.68 -10.82 -22.58
N GLU A 556 54.05 -11.01 -23.84
CA GLU A 556 53.40 -10.36 -24.98
C GLU A 556 52.01 -10.94 -25.26
N ARG A 557 51.83 -12.26 -25.20
CA ARG A 557 50.51 -12.90 -25.27
C ARG A 557 49.56 -12.39 -24.19
N LEU A 558 50.05 -12.25 -22.96
CA LEU A 558 49.29 -11.70 -21.84
C LEU A 558 48.90 -10.24 -22.11
N ARG A 559 49.86 -9.41 -22.51
CA ARG A 559 49.64 -8.00 -22.84
C ARG A 559 48.55 -7.83 -23.88
N ILE A 560 48.69 -8.48 -25.05
CA ILE A 560 47.70 -8.36 -26.14
C ILE A 560 46.31 -8.86 -25.69
N SER A 561 46.26 -9.97 -24.93
CA SER A 561 44.99 -10.52 -24.45
C SER A 561 44.30 -9.63 -23.43
N MET A 562 45.07 -8.98 -22.55
CA MET A 562 44.53 -8.18 -21.47
C MET A 562 44.21 -6.74 -21.90
N ASP A 563 45.16 -6.13 -22.60
CA ASP A 563 45.18 -4.69 -22.86
C ASP A 563 44.48 -4.36 -24.18
N PHE A 564 44.54 -5.24 -25.18
CA PHE A 564 43.88 -5.01 -26.48
C PHE A 564 42.58 -5.79 -26.64
N LEU A 565 42.56 -7.09 -26.34
CA LEU A 565 41.39 -7.94 -26.61
C LEU A 565 40.38 -8.01 -25.44
N ASP A 566 40.64 -7.30 -24.34
CA ASP A 566 39.87 -7.26 -23.09
C ASP A 566 39.40 -8.65 -22.58
N MET A 567 40.21 -9.69 -22.79
CA MET A 567 39.80 -11.06 -22.48
C MET A 567 39.67 -11.27 -20.98
N TYR A 568 38.51 -11.75 -20.51
CA TYR A 568 38.18 -12.04 -19.10
C TYR A 568 38.23 -10.82 -18.15
N SER A 569 37.85 -9.63 -18.61
CA SER A 569 37.90 -8.39 -17.81
C SER A 569 37.10 -8.42 -16.50
N TYR A 570 35.98 -9.15 -16.45
CA TYR A 570 35.14 -9.25 -15.25
C TYR A 570 35.58 -10.31 -14.22
N ARG A 571 36.70 -11.02 -14.45
CA ARG A 571 37.16 -12.11 -13.58
C ARG A 571 38.27 -11.65 -12.63
N LYS A 572 38.11 -11.93 -11.33
CA LYS A 572 39.17 -11.70 -10.33
C LYS A 572 40.41 -12.58 -10.59
N ASP A 573 40.24 -13.78 -11.16
CA ASP A 573 41.31 -14.72 -11.51
C ASP A 573 41.82 -14.59 -12.96
N ARG A 574 41.59 -13.44 -13.62
CA ARG A 574 41.83 -13.20 -15.05
C ARG A 574 43.18 -13.73 -15.59
N ARG A 575 44.29 -13.44 -14.91
CA ARG A 575 45.64 -13.90 -15.33
C ARG A 575 45.78 -15.42 -15.28
N THR A 576 45.26 -16.06 -14.24
CA THR A 576 45.29 -17.52 -14.06
C THR A 576 44.40 -18.21 -15.09
N ALA A 577 43.20 -17.66 -15.35
CA ALA A 577 42.29 -18.15 -16.38
C ALA A 577 42.92 -18.08 -17.79
N LEU A 578 43.57 -16.96 -18.14
CA LEU A 578 44.30 -16.80 -19.41
C LEU A 578 45.47 -17.78 -19.53
N ARG A 579 46.28 -17.94 -18.49
CA ARG A 579 47.38 -18.92 -18.47
C ARG A 579 46.87 -20.34 -18.76
N ASN A 580 45.79 -20.75 -18.09
CA ASN A 580 45.17 -22.05 -18.29
C ASN A 580 44.63 -22.20 -19.72
N ARG A 581 44.02 -21.15 -20.27
CA ARG A 581 43.51 -21.13 -21.63
C ARG A 581 44.64 -21.27 -22.66
N PHE A 582 45.74 -20.53 -22.52
CA PHE A 582 46.89 -20.62 -23.43
C PHE A 582 47.52 -22.02 -23.40
N ARG A 583 47.63 -22.63 -22.21
CA ARG A 583 48.16 -24.00 -22.05
C ARG A 583 47.24 -25.06 -22.67
N LYS A 584 45.93 -24.91 -22.52
CA LYS A 584 44.95 -25.82 -23.14
C LYS A 584 44.97 -25.68 -24.66
N TRP A 585 44.98 -24.44 -25.17
CA TRP A 585 44.98 -24.18 -26.60
C TRP A 585 46.27 -24.62 -27.29
N SER A 586 47.41 -24.58 -26.62
CA SER A 586 48.65 -25.10 -27.20
C SER A 586 48.67 -26.63 -27.34
N ARG A 587 47.79 -27.37 -26.64
CA ARG A 587 47.77 -28.85 -26.56
C ARG A 587 46.50 -29.54 -27.10
N GLY A 588 45.42 -28.81 -27.39
CA GLY A 588 44.16 -29.38 -27.88
C GLY A 588 44.24 -29.98 -29.31
N LYS A 589 43.15 -30.58 -29.80
CA LYS A 589 43.06 -31.13 -31.16
C LYS A 589 42.27 -30.21 -32.11
N ASP A 590 40.99 -29.98 -31.84
CA ASP A 590 40.14 -29.14 -32.69
C ASP A 590 40.17 -27.65 -32.32
N LEU A 591 39.95 -26.77 -33.30
CA LEU A 591 39.80 -25.33 -33.10
C LEU A 591 38.32 -24.96 -32.94
N ASN A 592 37.98 -24.28 -31.85
CA ASN A 592 36.62 -23.80 -31.57
C ASN A 592 36.50 -22.30 -31.93
N ILE A 593 35.30 -21.85 -32.34
CA ILE A 593 34.98 -20.43 -32.54
C ILE A 593 35.28 -19.55 -31.33
N ASN A 594 35.16 -20.10 -30.13
CA ASN A 594 35.52 -19.36 -28.92
C ASN A 594 37.01 -19.01 -28.87
N GLU A 595 37.86 -19.72 -29.62
CA GLU A 595 39.33 -19.57 -29.65
C GLU A 595 39.81 -18.56 -30.70
N MET A 596 38.91 -18.00 -31.51
CA MET A 596 39.24 -17.00 -32.53
C MET A 596 40.03 -15.78 -32.02
N PRO A 597 39.78 -15.23 -30.81
CA PRO A 597 40.63 -14.18 -30.26
C PRO A 597 42.11 -14.56 -30.14
N LEU A 598 42.44 -15.86 -30.01
CA LEU A 598 43.83 -16.33 -29.95
C LEU A 598 44.54 -16.24 -31.31
N VAL A 599 43.79 -16.33 -32.41
CA VAL A 599 44.33 -16.08 -33.75
C VAL A 599 44.61 -14.58 -33.93
N SER A 600 43.74 -13.71 -33.43
CA SER A 600 43.99 -12.26 -33.42
C SER A 600 45.24 -11.88 -32.61
N ILE A 601 45.60 -12.63 -31.56
CA ILE A 601 46.88 -12.43 -30.85
C ILE A 601 48.07 -12.65 -31.79
N ILE A 602 48.04 -13.70 -32.62
CA ILE A 602 49.11 -13.98 -33.58
C ILE A 602 49.20 -12.84 -34.59
N GLN A 603 48.06 -12.43 -35.15
CA GLN A 603 47.98 -11.36 -36.13
C GLN A 603 48.49 -10.02 -35.57
N ILE A 604 48.15 -9.68 -34.33
CA ILE A 604 48.62 -8.45 -33.68
C ILE A 604 50.12 -8.53 -33.35
N ALA A 605 50.58 -9.61 -32.71
CA ALA A 605 51.97 -9.74 -32.28
C ALA A 605 52.96 -9.71 -33.45
N GLU A 606 52.62 -10.38 -34.54
CA GLU A 606 53.48 -10.52 -35.72
C GLU A 606 53.14 -9.51 -36.84
N ASN A 607 52.14 -8.64 -36.62
CA ASN A 607 51.62 -7.70 -37.59
C ASN A 607 51.27 -8.35 -38.96
N LEU A 608 50.53 -9.46 -38.92
CA LEU A 608 50.17 -10.27 -40.10
C LEU A 608 48.74 -10.02 -40.56
N SER A 609 48.57 -9.68 -41.84
CA SER A 609 47.29 -9.78 -42.55
C SER A 609 46.86 -11.24 -42.76
N ASP A 610 45.62 -11.46 -43.18
CA ASP A 610 45.13 -12.82 -43.49
C ASP A 610 45.91 -13.46 -44.66
N ALA A 611 46.27 -12.66 -45.68
CA ALA A 611 47.08 -13.09 -46.81
C ALA A 611 48.53 -13.46 -46.41
N GLU A 612 49.15 -12.69 -45.53
CA GLU A 612 50.50 -12.97 -45.00
C GLU A 612 50.48 -14.18 -44.07
N LEU A 613 49.43 -14.32 -43.25
CA LEU A 613 49.24 -15.47 -42.37
C LEU A 613 49.16 -16.78 -43.16
N LEU A 614 48.39 -16.81 -44.26
CA LEU A 614 48.33 -17.96 -45.16
C LEU A 614 49.64 -18.20 -45.91
N SER A 615 50.32 -17.15 -46.34
CA SER A 615 51.60 -17.26 -47.05
C SER A 615 52.67 -17.90 -46.15
N ARG A 616 52.73 -17.54 -44.87
CA ARG A 616 53.60 -18.18 -43.88
C ARG A 616 53.21 -19.64 -43.61
N ALA A 617 51.90 -19.92 -43.51
CA ALA A 617 51.41 -21.28 -43.26
C ALA A 617 51.71 -22.25 -44.41
N THR A 618 51.91 -21.74 -45.62
CA THR A 618 52.14 -22.54 -46.84
C THR A 618 53.59 -22.52 -47.31
N ALA A 619 54.49 -21.82 -46.62
CA ALA A 619 55.89 -21.63 -47.02
C ALA A 619 56.69 -22.94 -47.19
N ALA A 620 56.33 -23.98 -46.44
CA ALA A 620 56.96 -25.31 -46.50
C ALA A 620 56.19 -26.32 -47.39
N SER A 621 55.18 -25.89 -48.14
CA SER A 621 54.35 -26.75 -49.01
C SER A 621 54.84 -26.74 -50.46
N SER A 622 54.47 -27.75 -51.25
CA SER A 622 54.78 -27.79 -52.69
C SER A 622 54.10 -26.65 -53.47
N PRO A 623 54.69 -26.18 -54.60
CA PRO A 623 54.13 -25.08 -55.40
C PRO A 623 52.67 -25.27 -55.81
N ASP A 624 52.26 -26.51 -56.12
CA ASP A 624 50.88 -26.84 -56.49
C ASP A 624 49.90 -26.70 -55.32
N VAL A 625 50.33 -27.09 -54.11
CA VAL A 625 49.54 -26.93 -52.88
C VAL A 625 49.40 -25.45 -52.53
N VAL A 626 50.47 -24.66 -52.66
CA VAL A 626 50.45 -23.21 -52.45
C VAL A 626 49.48 -22.54 -53.43
N LYS A 627 49.54 -22.88 -54.72
CA LYS A 627 48.65 -22.33 -55.76
C LYS A 627 47.18 -22.68 -55.48
N LYS A 628 46.89 -23.92 -55.09
CA LYS A 628 45.53 -24.38 -54.72
C LYS A 628 44.99 -23.63 -53.50
N LYS A 629 45.78 -23.50 -52.43
CA LYS A 629 45.37 -22.79 -51.21
C LYS A 629 45.18 -21.29 -51.44
N LYS A 630 46.04 -20.64 -52.23
CA LYS A 630 45.86 -19.22 -52.63
C LYS A 630 44.57 -19.00 -53.40
N LYS A 631 44.22 -19.90 -54.34
CA LYS A 631 42.95 -19.84 -55.08
C LYS A 631 41.73 -20.00 -54.15
N GLN A 632 41.80 -20.93 -53.19
CA GLN A 632 40.75 -21.10 -52.18
C GLN A 632 40.61 -19.88 -51.27
N PHE A 633 41.72 -19.26 -50.86
CA PHE A 633 41.71 -18.03 -50.08
C PHE A 633 41.09 -16.85 -50.82
N GLN A 634 41.44 -16.66 -52.10
CA GLN A 634 40.81 -15.63 -52.94
C GLN A 634 39.30 -15.83 -53.04
N LYS A 635 38.84 -17.08 -53.19
CA LYS A 635 37.41 -17.40 -53.18
C LYS A 635 36.76 -16.99 -51.84
N ILE A 636 37.35 -17.38 -50.71
CA ILE A 636 36.84 -16.99 -49.39
C ILE A 636 36.81 -15.47 -49.24
N LEU A 637 37.87 -14.78 -49.64
CA LEU A 637 37.98 -13.32 -49.51
C LEU A 637 36.93 -12.59 -50.35
N LEU A 638 36.67 -13.05 -51.59
CA LEU A 638 35.59 -12.52 -52.44
C LEU A 638 34.22 -12.70 -51.77
N GLN A 639 33.91 -13.91 -51.31
CA GLN A 639 32.62 -14.18 -50.65
C GLN A 639 32.46 -13.38 -49.35
N VAL A 640 33.53 -13.21 -48.58
CA VAL A 640 33.51 -12.34 -47.38
C VAL A 640 33.29 -10.88 -47.77
N ASN A 641 33.89 -10.39 -48.86
CA ASN A 641 33.68 -9.04 -49.36
C ASN A 641 32.23 -8.82 -49.83
N ASP A 642 31.62 -9.80 -50.49
CA ASP A 642 30.21 -9.73 -50.90
C ASP A 642 29.28 -9.63 -49.68
N ILE A 643 29.57 -10.41 -48.62
CA ILE A 643 28.87 -10.30 -47.34
C ILE A 643 29.10 -8.93 -46.69
N ARG A 644 30.33 -8.39 -46.73
CA ARG A 644 30.63 -7.05 -46.18
C ARG A 644 29.81 -5.97 -46.88
N SER A 645 29.77 -5.96 -48.21
CA SER A 645 28.95 -5.02 -49.00
C SER A 645 27.47 -5.14 -48.65
N SER A 646 26.96 -6.38 -48.58
CA SER A 646 25.57 -6.63 -48.18
C SER A 646 25.27 -6.15 -46.75
N LEU A 647 26.22 -6.31 -45.82
CA LEU A 647 26.06 -5.83 -44.45
C LEU A 647 26.14 -4.30 -44.35
N ILE A 648 26.89 -3.62 -45.22
CA ILE A 648 26.94 -2.14 -45.27
C ILE A 648 25.55 -1.58 -45.60
N GLU A 649 24.83 -2.19 -46.53
CA GLU A 649 23.47 -1.77 -46.89
C GLU A 649 22.46 -2.01 -45.76
N LEU A 650 22.65 -3.06 -44.95
CA LEU A 650 21.69 -3.48 -43.93
C LEU A 650 21.95 -2.89 -42.55
N VAL A 651 23.21 -2.57 -42.20
CA VAL A 651 23.60 -2.10 -40.86
C VAL A 651 23.53 -0.59 -40.79
N LYS A 652 22.69 -0.06 -39.89
CA LYS A 652 22.47 1.39 -39.71
C LYS A 652 23.49 2.09 -38.82
N LEU A 653 24.42 1.36 -38.21
CA LEU A 653 25.37 1.89 -37.23
C LEU A 653 26.63 2.38 -37.94
N THR A 654 26.84 3.70 -37.98
CA THR A 654 27.90 4.37 -38.76
C THR A 654 29.31 3.86 -38.44
N TYR A 655 29.60 3.56 -37.16
CA TYR A 655 30.91 3.02 -36.77
C TYR A 655 31.10 1.54 -37.15
N ILE A 656 30.03 0.78 -37.44
CA ILE A 656 30.13 -0.59 -37.94
C ILE A 656 30.28 -0.56 -39.47
N THR A 657 29.53 0.29 -40.16
CA THR A 657 29.65 0.45 -41.61
C THR A 657 31.04 0.94 -42.00
N SER A 658 31.62 1.90 -41.26
CA SER A 658 33.01 2.33 -41.48
C SER A 658 34.02 1.19 -41.33
N ARG A 659 33.82 0.28 -40.36
CA ARG A 659 34.65 -0.91 -40.16
C ARG A 659 34.42 -1.98 -41.22
N LEU A 660 33.21 -2.06 -41.78
CA LEU A 660 32.91 -2.94 -42.90
C LEU A 660 33.52 -2.43 -44.21
N ASP A 661 33.81 -1.13 -44.36
CA ASP A 661 34.28 -0.49 -45.62
C ASP A 661 35.81 -0.32 -45.71
N GLN A 662 36.59 -1.20 -45.09
CA GLN A 662 38.06 -1.13 -45.14
C GLN A 662 38.61 -1.60 -46.50
N SER A 663 39.25 -0.70 -47.26
CA SER A 663 39.73 -0.92 -48.63
C SER A 663 40.88 -1.94 -48.79
N LYS A 664 41.57 -2.31 -47.70
CA LYS A 664 42.66 -3.32 -47.69
C LYS A 664 42.38 -4.52 -46.79
N PHE A 665 41.10 -4.84 -46.59
CA PHE A 665 40.66 -5.98 -45.79
C PHE A 665 41.28 -7.31 -46.27
N GLY A 666 41.74 -8.12 -45.32
CA GLY A 666 42.43 -9.39 -45.57
C GLY A 666 43.84 -9.27 -46.14
N LEU A 667 44.23 -8.10 -46.65
CA LEU A 667 45.49 -7.86 -47.34
C LEU A 667 46.50 -7.03 -46.53
N ARG A 668 46.04 -6.29 -45.51
CA ARG A 668 46.90 -5.48 -44.64
C ARG A 668 46.33 -5.44 -43.24
N LEU A 669 47.16 -5.58 -42.21
CA LEU A 669 46.78 -5.32 -40.81
C LEU A 669 47.67 -4.19 -40.23
N PRO A 670 47.11 -3.07 -39.75
CA PRO A 670 47.90 -1.97 -39.19
C PRO A 670 48.23 -2.15 -37.69
N ALA A 671 48.56 -3.37 -37.25
CA ALA A 671 48.77 -3.67 -35.82
C ALA A 671 49.96 -2.93 -35.20
N LYS A 672 50.99 -2.62 -35.98
CA LYS A 672 52.13 -1.79 -35.51
C LYS A 672 51.68 -0.39 -35.09
N LYS A 673 50.75 0.23 -35.82
CA LYS A 673 50.18 1.55 -35.44
C LYS A 673 49.42 1.49 -34.12
N LEU A 674 48.71 0.38 -33.85
CA LEU A 674 48.04 0.15 -32.58
C LEU A 674 49.05 0.04 -31.42
N MET A 675 50.14 -0.69 -31.62
CA MET A 675 51.20 -0.86 -30.62
C MET A 675 51.93 0.46 -30.32
N ASP A 676 52.19 1.26 -31.35
CA ASP A 676 52.91 2.54 -31.22
C ASP A 676 52.02 3.63 -30.58
N ALA A 677 50.71 3.60 -30.82
CA ALA A 677 49.76 4.58 -30.26
C ALA A 677 49.33 4.26 -28.81
N TYR A 678 49.38 2.99 -28.40
CA TYR A 678 48.91 2.53 -27.09
C TYR A 678 49.44 3.33 -25.88
N PRO A 679 50.73 3.69 -25.78
CA PRO A 679 51.26 4.44 -24.63
C PRO A 679 50.63 5.83 -24.43
N ASN A 680 50.04 6.39 -25.49
CA ASN A 680 49.57 7.79 -25.52
C ASN A 680 48.03 7.91 -25.48
N ILE A 681 47.30 6.82 -25.21
CA ILE A 681 45.84 6.83 -25.16
C ILE A 681 45.36 7.00 -23.72
N GLU A 682 44.70 8.13 -23.44
CA GLU A 682 44.26 8.50 -22.08
C GLU A 682 43.00 7.77 -21.60
N THR A 683 42.12 7.35 -22.53
CA THR A 683 40.83 6.74 -22.17
C THR A 683 40.67 5.32 -22.71
N LYS A 684 40.07 4.43 -21.89
CA LYS A 684 39.77 3.04 -22.29
C LYS A 684 38.88 2.97 -23.53
N VAL A 685 37.94 3.90 -23.68
CA VAL A 685 37.00 3.95 -24.83
C VAL A 685 37.75 4.23 -26.14
N ALA A 686 38.69 5.18 -26.13
CA ALA A 686 39.52 5.47 -27.30
C ALA A 686 40.38 4.26 -27.69
N LEU A 687 40.96 3.56 -26.70
CA LEU A 687 41.72 2.34 -26.93
C LEU A 687 40.86 1.23 -27.55
N ASP A 688 39.69 0.98 -26.98
CA ASP A 688 38.75 -0.04 -27.48
C ASP A 688 38.31 0.25 -28.92
N ASN A 689 38.13 1.52 -29.29
CA ASN A 689 37.80 1.91 -30.66
C ASN A 689 38.98 1.66 -31.61
N LEU A 690 40.20 2.09 -31.24
CA LEU A 690 41.39 1.87 -32.06
C LEU A 690 41.69 0.38 -32.28
N VAL A 691 41.51 -0.45 -31.25
CA VAL A 691 41.66 -1.91 -31.38
C VAL A 691 40.63 -2.46 -32.36
N LYS A 692 39.35 -2.10 -32.24
CA LYS A 692 38.30 -2.56 -33.15
C LYS A 692 38.56 -2.09 -34.59
N ASP A 693 39.03 -0.87 -34.79
CA ASP A 693 39.35 -0.34 -36.12
C ASP A 693 40.53 -1.09 -36.74
N THR A 694 41.53 -1.48 -35.92
CA THR A 694 42.65 -2.32 -36.36
C THR A 694 42.17 -3.73 -36.72
N LEU A 695 41.36 -4.36 -35.87
CA LEU A 695 40.83 -5.70 -36.07
C LEU A 695 39.87 -5.80 -37.26
N ALA A 696 39.21 -4.71 -37.64
CA ALA A 696 38.29 -4.66 -38.77
C ALA A 696 38.96 -5.02 -40.11
N TYR A 697 40.29 -4.96 -40.19
CA TYR A 697 41.06 -5.33 -41.38
C TYR A 697 41.25 -6.85 -41.57
N SER A 698 40.97 -7.69 -40.57
CA SER A 698 41.13 -9.15 -40.69
C SER A 698 39.80 -9.90 -40.61
N ILE A 699 39.73 -11.07 -41.26
CA ILE A 699 38.53 -11.92 -41.29
C ILE A 699 38.11 -12.30 -39.87
N VAL A 700 39.08 -12.70 -39.04
CA VAL A 700 38.85 -13.12 -37.65
C VAL A 700 38.51 -11.93 -36.77
N GLY A 701 39.25 -10.83 -36.91
CA GLY A 701 39.03 -9.60 -36.13
C GLY A 701 37.67 -8.98 -36.39
N LEU A 702 37.28 -8.82 -37.65
CA LEU A 702 35.99 -8.29 -38.05
C LEU A 702 34.82 -9.14 -37.51
N TYR A 703 34.92 -10.48 -37.54
CA TYR A 703 33.88 -11.33 -36.94
C TYR A 703 33.67 -11.07 -35.45
N THR A 704 34.75 -10.82 -34.69
CA THR A 704 34.62 -10.52 -33.25
C THR A 704 33.90 -9.20 -32.96
N ILE A 705 33.90 -8.28 -33.93
CA ILE A 705 33.15 -7.02 -33.91
C ILE A 705 31.70 -7.29 -34.32
N LEU A 706 31.51 -7.99 -35.45
CA LEU A 706 30.19 -8.27 -36.03
C LEU A 706 29.33 -9.20 -35.18
N ARG A 707 29.91 -10.11 -34.38
CA ARG A 707 29.14 -10.96 -33.46
C ARG A 707 28.32 -10.15 -32.44
N SER A 708 28.69 -8.89 -32.18
CA SER A 708 27.91 -8.00 -31.32
C SER A 708 26.54 -7.68 -31.91
N LEU A 709 26.40 -7.73 -33.24
CA LEU A 709 25.12 -7.52 -33.93
C LEU A 709 24.09 -8.55 -33.47
N TYR A 710 24.44 -9.82 -33.23
CA TYR A 710 23.50 -10.83 -32.72
C TYR A 710 22.75 -10.40 -31.44
N TYR A 711 23.37 -9.55 -30.62
CA TYR A 711 22.84 -9.07 -29.34
C TYR A 711 22.28 -7.65 -29.39
N ARG A 712 22.60 -6.88 -30.44
CA ARG A 712 22.19 -5.48 -30.63
C ARG A 712 20.93 -5.31 -31.48
N MET A 713 20.39 -6.41 -32.02
CA MET A 713 19.14 -6.41 -32.79
C MET A 713 17.92 -6.39 -31.85
N GLY A 714 16.87 -5.68 -32.25
CA GLY A 714 15.58 -5.64 -31.57
C GLY A 714 14.49 -4.84 -32.30
N GLU A 715 14.70 -4.56 -33.59
CA GLU A 715 13.70 -4.03 -34.51
C GLU A 715 12.51 -5.00 -34.62
N GLY A 716 12.75 -6.31 -34.75
CA GLY A 716 11.67 -7.30 -34.83
C GLY A 716 10.75 -7.28 -33.61
N ARG A 717 11.34 -7.12 -32.42
CA ARG A 717 10.58 -6.94 -31.17
C ARG A 717 9.69 -5.70 -31.22
N VAL A 718 10.25 -4.55 -31.63
CA VAL A 718 9.50 -3.30 -31.68
C VAL A 718 8.40 -3.38 -32.74
N LYS A 719 8.67 -4.01 -33.87
CA LYS A 719 7.69 -4.29 -34.93
C LYS A 719 6.56 -5.21 -34.46
N ILE A 720 6.85 -6.26 -33.67
CA ILE A 720 5.78 -7.09 -33.09
C ILE A 720 4.87 -6.27 -32.20
N ILE A 721 5.43 -5.38 -31.37
CA ILE A 721 4.62 -4.53 -30.49
C ILE A 721 3.70 -3.65 -31.34
N SER A 722 4.22 -3.02 -32.41
CA SER A 722 3.40 -2.29 -33.38
C SER A 722 2.31 -3.18 -33.98
N SER A 723 2.68 -4.35 -34.50
CA SER A 723 1.75 -5.31 -35.10
C SER A 723 0.65 -5.79 -34.15
N ILE A 724 0.92 -5.90 -32.85
CA ILE A 724 -0.11 -6.19 -31.84
C ILE A 724 -1.06 -5.00 -31.71
N ILE A 725 -0.52 -3.78 -31.57
CA ILE A 725 -1.34 -2.58 -31.42
C ILE A 725 -2.22 -2.35 -32.66
N ASP A 726 -1.64 -2.44 -33.86
CA ASP A 726 -2.36 -2.28 -35.12
C ASP A 726 -3.46 -3.35 -35.27
N ALA A 727 -3.17 -4.60 -34.87
CA ALA A 727 -4.16 -5.68 -34.90
C ALA A 727 -5.32 -5.41 -33.94
N GLU A 728 -5.02 -4.92 -32.73
CA GLU A 728 -6.04 -4.52 -31.76
C GLU A 728 -6.86 -3.34 -32.26
N GLN A 729 -6.24 -2.25 -32.74
CA GLN A 729 -6.92 -1.07 -33.29
C GLN A 729 -7.86 -1.43 -34.46
N SER A 730 -7.50 -2.44 -35.26
CA SER A 730 -8.34 -2.89 -36.37
C SER A 730 -9.62 -3.61 -35.95
N VAL A 731 -9.74 -4.00 -34.68
CA VAL A 731 -10.87 -4.80 -34.15
C VAL A 731 -11.61 -4.07 -33.03
N ARG A 732 -10.95 -3.19 -32.28
CA ARG A 732 -11.55 -2.46 -31.15
C ARG A 732 -11.03 -1.02 -31.08
N ASN A 733 -11.77 -0.17 -30.39
CA ASN A 733 -11.26 1.13 -30.00
C ASN A 733 -10.28 0.99 -28.83
N LEU A 734 -9.06 1.49 -28.99
CA LEU A 734 -8.06 1.50 -27.91
C LEU A 734 -8.19 2.80 -27.12
N THR A 735 -8.65 2.68 -25.87
CA THR A 735 -8.72 3.81 -24.93
C THR A 735 -7.35 4.17 -24.37
N GLY A 736 -6.41 3.22 -24.34
CA GLY A 736 -5.04 3.49 -23.94
C GLY A 736 -4.17 2.23 -23.97
N VAL A 737 -2.88 2.43 -24.21
CA VAL A 737 -1.89 1.35 -24.33
C VAL A 737 -0.76 1.53 -23.33
N ILE A 738 -0.45 0.48 -22.56
CA ILE A 738 0.72 0.47 -21.67
C ILE A 738 1.72 -0.60 -22.10
N ILE A 739 2.95 -0.19 -22.35
CA ILE A 739 4.05 -1.08 -22.73
C ILE A 739 5.11 -1.10 -21.63
N PHE A 740 5.33 -2.27 -21.03
CA PHE A 740 6.36 -2.47 -20.01
C PHE A 740 7.66 -3.00 -20.63
N GLY A 741 8.71 -2.17 -20.59
CA GLY A 741 9.99 -2.40 -21.26
C GLY A 741 11.22 -2.33 -20.36
N LYS A 742 12.40 -2.59 -20.95
CA LYS A 742 13.68 -2.35 -20.26
C LYS A 742 14.01 -0.85 -20.30
N GLY A 743 14.32 -0.24 -19.16
CA GLY A 743 14.57 1.21 -19.03
C GLY A 743 15.93 1.65 -19.55
N LYS A 744 16.19 1.47 -20.84
CA LYS A 744 17.37 2.03 -21.51
C LYS A 744 17.03 3.43 -22.01
N GLN A 745 17.83 4.43 -21.63
CA GLN A 745 17.73 5.81 -22.11
C GLN A 745 18.15 5.93 -23.58
N LEU A 746 17.73 7.02 -24.22
CA LEU A 746 18.32 7.45 -25.48
C LEU A 746 19.79 7.87 -25.23
N ASP A 747 20.62 7.79 -26.25
CA ASP A 747 22.03 8.22 -26.19
C ASP A 747 22.17 9.39 -27.18
N TRP A 748 22.28 10.62 -26.67
CA TRP A 748 22.20 11.86 -27.48
C TRP A 748 23.39 12.82 -27.30
N GLU A 749 24.51 12.38 -26.71
CA GLU A 749 25.74 13.20 -26.52
C GLU A 749 26.36 13.75 -27.82
N THR A 750 25.88 13.31 -29.00
CA THR A 750 26.37 13.75 -30.33
C THR A 750 25.33 14.52 -31.17
N GLY A 751 24.22 14.98 -30.57
CA GLY A 751 23.25 15.87 -31.23
C GLY A 751 22.28 15.18 -32.21
N LYS A 752 22.39 13.87 -32.41
CA LYS A 752 21.35 13.03 -33.04
C LYS A 752 21.19 11.75 -32.25
N ALA A 753 20.06 11.59 -31.57
CA ALA A 753 19.78 10.35 -30.87
C ALA A 753 19.64 9.22 -31.90
N GLU A 754 20.53 8.22 -31.86
CA GLU A 754 20.38 6.99 -32.64
C GLU A 754 19.57 5.98 -31.83
N PRO A 755 18.47 5.41 -32.37
CA PRO A 755 17.72 4.39 -31.65
C PRO A 755 18.60 3.16 -31.46
N GLY A 756 19.08 2.95 -30.23
CA GLY A 756 19.48 1.62 -29.79
C GLY A 756 18.21 0.77 -29.72
N TYR A 757 18.00 -0.12 -30.69
CA TYR A 757 16.81 -0.97 -30.93
C TYR A 757 16.40 -1.90 -29.76
N SER A 758 16.43 -1.45 -28.50
CA SER A 758 16.07 -2.24 -27.33
C SER A 758 15.62 -1.34 -26.18
N GLY A 759 14.53 -1.71 -25.51
CA GLY A 759 14.04 -1.01 -24.32
C GLY A 759 13.05 0.12 -24.64
N VAL A 760 12.76 0.92 -23.63
CA VAL A 760 11.77 2.02 -23.68
C VAL A 760 12.09 3.00 -24.81
N ALA A 761 13.34 3.45 -24.91
CA ALA A 761 13.80 4.36 -25.96
C ALA A 761 13.57 3.85 -27.39
N GLY A 762 13.84 2.55 -27.65
CA GLY A 762 13.66 1.96 -28.97
C GLY A 762 12.19 1.81 -29.37
N ILE A 763 11.30 1.58 -28.39
CA ILE A 763 9.85 1.50 -28.62
C ILE A 763 9.29 2.90 -28.88
N PHE A 764 9.63 3.88 -28.04
CA PHE A 764 9.25 5.28 -28.24
C PHE A 764 9.69 5.80 -29.61
N ALA A 765 10.93 5.50 -30.02
CA ALA A 765 11.46 5.90 -31.32
C ALA A 765 10.66 5.38 -32.52
N GLN A 766 10.04 4.21 -32.41
CA GLN A 766 9.17 3.67 -33.46
C GLN A 766 7.81 4.35 -33.43
N MET A 767 7.26 4.59 -32.24
CA MET A 767 5.90 5.13 -32.11
C MET A 767 5.82 6.64 -32.39
N LEU A 768 6.94 7.39 -32.30
CA LEU A 768 6.97 8.85 -32.39
C LEU A 768 6.42 9.43 -33.70
N LEU A 769 6.36 8.64 -34.78
CA LEU A 769 5.87 9.08 -36.10
C LEU A 769 4.61 8.36 -36.57
N GLU A 770 3.98 7.56 -35.71
CA GLU A 770 2.71 6.91 -36.03
C GLU A 770 1.57 7.91 -35.83
N SER A 771 0.69 8.08 -36.82
CA SER A 771 -0.30 9.17 -36.84
C SER A 771 -1.44 8.99 -35.83
N GLU A 772 -1.71 7.75 -35.43
CA GLU A 772 -2.86 7.39 -34.56
C GLU A 772 -2.46 7.18 -33.09
N LEU A 773 -1.16 7.19 -32.79
CA LEU A 773 -0.62 6.97 -31.46
C LEU A 773 0.25 8.16 -31.06
N ILE A 774 -0.02 8.69 -29.88
CA ILE A 774 0.72 9.83 -29.33
C ILE A 774 1.48 9.30 -28.11
N PRO A 775 2.73 8.82 -28.32
CA PRO A 775 3.45 8.07 -27.30
C PRO A 775 4.09 8.99 -26.27
N MET A 776 4.07 8.57 -25.02
CA MET A 776 4.92 9.08 -23.95
C MET A 776 5.83 7.95 -23.46
N ALA A 777 7.10 8.25 -23.20
CA ALA A 777 8.01 7.33 -22.54
C ALA A 777 8.45 7.87 -21.19
N VAL A 778 8.40 7.02 -20.17
CA VAL A 778 8.79 7.41 -18.82
C VAL A 778 9.99 6.54 -18.41
N LEU A 779 11.04 7.18 -17.91
CA LEU A 779 12.26 6.57 -17.38
C LEU A 779 12.52 7.05 -15.97
N SER A 780 13.53 6.47 -15.30
CA SER A 780 13.83 6.83 -13.91
C SER A 780 14.36 8.26 -13.78
N ASN A 781 14.92 8.83 -14.86
CA ASN A 781 15.61 10.12 -14.82
C ASN A 781 14.98 11.13 -15.80
N GLU A 782 14.20 10.68 -16.78
CA GLU A 782 13.62 11.54 -17.82
C GLU A 782 12.26 11.02 -18.27
N MET A 783 11.45 11.91 -18.85
CA MET A 783 10.29 11.59 -19.66
C MET A 783 10.50 12.12 -21.08
N TYR A 784 9.98 11.39 -22.06
CA TYR A 784 9.96 11.80 -23.46
C TYR A 784 8.52 11.99 -23.91
N LEU A 785 8.23 13.17 -24.45
CA LEU A 785 6.91 13.57 -24.95
C LEU A 785 6.98 13.81 -26.46
N PRO A 786 5.91 13.54 -27.21
CA PRO A 786 5.91 13.73 -28.66
C PRO A 786 5.86 15.23 -28.99
N TRP A 787 6.45 15.60 -30.13
CA TRP A 787 6.26 16.92 -30.71
C TRP A 787 5.08 16.88 -31.68
N LEU A 788 4.13 17.81 -31.51
CA LEU A 788 2.97 17.93 -32.38
C LEU A 788 2.94 19.35 -33.00
N PRO A 789 2.56 19.49 -34.28
CA PRO A 789 2.67 20.78 -34.98
C PRO A 789 1.81 21.89 -34.37
N ASP A 790 0.62 21.53 -33.89
CA ASP A 790 -0.43 22.49 -33.53
C ASP A 790 -0.38 22.89 -32.05
N TYR A 791 0.35 22.15 -31.20
CA TYR A 791 0.41 22.40 -29.76
C TYR A 791 1.66 21.82 -29.09
N SER A 792 2.14 22.53 -28.06
CA SER A 792 3.20 22.05 -27.18
C SER A 792 2.61 21.09 -26.14
N VAL A 793 2.83 19.79 -26.33
CA VAL A 793 2.39 18.76 -25.37
C VAL A 793 2.90 19.03 -23.95
N PRO A 794 4.16 19.43 -23.72
CA PRO A 794 4.60 19.83 -22.38
C PRO A 794 3.78 20.98 -21.78
N ASN A 795 3.42 21.99 -22.57
CA ASN A 795 2.60 23.11 -22.06
C ASN A 795 1.18 22.64 -21.73
N LEU A 796 0.58 21.78 -22.54
CA LEU A 796 -0.73 21.17 -22.23
C LEU A 796 -0.69 20.39 -20.91
N VAL A 797 0.40 19.65 -20.66
CA VAL A 797 0.60 18.94 -19.39
C VAL A 797 0.80 19.93 -18.23
N SER A 798 1.56 21.01 -18.41
CA SER A 798 1.68 22.08 -17.40
C SER A 798 0.32 22.69 -17.06
N ASP A 799 -0.46 23.05 -18.07
CA ASP A 799 -1.80 23.61 -17.90
C ASP A 799 -2.75 22.63 -17.22
N PHE A 800 -2.67 21.34 -17.55
CA PHE A 800 -3.42 20.28 -16.88
C PHE A 800 -3.07 20.19 -15.39
N ILE A 801 -1.77 20.26 -15.03
CA ILE A 801 -1.35 20.28 -13.62
C ILE A 801 -1.93 21.51 -12.91
N LYS A 802 -1.83 22.70 -13.51
CA LYS A 802 -2.31 23.95 -12.88
C LYS A 802 -3.83 23.95 -12.72
N LYS A 803 -4.59 23.53 -13.72
CA LYS A 803 -6.06 23.61 -13.71
C LYS A 803 -6.72 22.43 -13.00
N GLU A 804 -6.41 21.21 -13.41
CA GLU A 804 -7.09 20.01 -12.88
C GLU A 804 -6.53 19.59 -11.52
N ILE A 805 -5.20 19.60 -11.36
CA ILE A 805 -4.60 19.15 -10.10
C ILE A 805 -4.60 20.27 -9.05
N MET A 806 -4.01 21.42 -9.37
CA MET A 806 -3.87 22.51 -8.39
C MET A 806 -5.19 23.27 -8.20
N GLY A 807 -5.85 23.69 -9.29
CA GLY A 807 -7.08 24.48 -9.26
C GLY A 807 -8.34 23.70 -8.85
N SER A 808 -8.38 22.37 -9.07
CA SER A 808 -9.55 21.55 -8.74
C SER A 808 -9.28 20.56 -7.59
N GLU A 809 -8.36 19.60 -7.76
CA GLU A 809 -8.16 18.55 -6.75
C GLU A 809 -7.58 19.07 -5.41
N LEU A 810 -6.48 19.83 -5.46
CA LEU A 810 -5.86 20.38 -4.26
C LEU A 810 -6.73 21.45 -3.63
N ALA A 811 -7.44 22.24 -4.44
CA ALA A 811 -8.41 23.22 -3.98
C ALA A 811 -9.53 22.58 -3.15
N LYS A 812 -10.17 21.52 -3.67
CA LYS A 812 -11.18 20.75 -2.92
C LYS A 812 -10.61 20.14 -1.64
N THR A 813 -9.36 19.68 -1.68
CA THR A 813 -8.67 19.13 -0.51
C THR A 813 -8.45 20.19 0.57
N LEU A 814 -8.06 21.41 0.18
CA LEU A 814 -7.89 22.51 1.13
C LEU A 814 -9.23 22.94 1.73
N LEU A 815 -10.26 23.11 0.89
CA LEU A 815 -11.58 23.46 1.38
C LEU A 815 -12.09 22.42 2.39
N SER A 816 -11.88 21.14 2.09
CA SER A 816 -12.24 20.04 3.01
C SER A 816 -11.42 20.11 4.30
N LEU A 817 -10.10 20.32 4.23
CA LEU A 817 -9.25 20.53 5.41
C LEU A 817 -9.81 21.63 6.33
N LEU A 818 -10.29 22.74 5.76
CA LEU A 818 -10.80 23.86 6.53
C LEU A 818 -12.13 23.53 7.22
N VAL A 819 -13.09 22.98 6.48
CA VAL A 819 -14.47 22.82 6.97
C VAL A 819 -14.75 21.46 7.65
N GLN A 820 -13.86 20.47 7.52
CA GLN A 820 -14.13 19.13 8.04
C GLN A 820 -14.20 19.11 9.57
N GLY A 821 -15.30 18.60 10.13
CA GLY A 821 -15.56 18.61 11.57
C GLY A 821 -15.98 19.97 12.14
N VAL A 822 -16.21 20.97 11.30
CA VAL A 822 -16.74 22.30 11.69
C VAL A 822 -18.19 22.42 11.25
N GLN A 823 -19.04 23.02 12.09
CA GLN A 823 -20.44 23.27 11.71
C GLN A 823 -20.53 24.44 10.71
N VAL A 824 -20.60 24.10 9.42
CA VAL A 824 -20.77 25.07 8.32
C VAL A 824 -22.07 24.75 7.58
N SER A 825 -22.96 25.75 7.44
CA SER A 825 -24.19 25.57 6.67
C SER A 825 -23.89 25.35 5.17
N PRO A 826 -24.77 24.68 4.40
CA PRO A 826 -24.55 24.46 2.96
C PRO A 826 -24.37 25.77 2.17
N GLU A 827 -25.03 26.85 2.58
CA GLU A 827 -24.93 28.16 1.94
C GLU A 827 -23.58 28.83 2.24
N GLN A 828 -23.11 28.79 3.49
CA GLN A 828 -21.77 29.26 3.86
C GLN A 828 -20.68 28.46 3.14
N ARG A 829 -20.83 27.13 3.04
CA ARG A 829 -19.89 26.26 2.33
C ARG A 829 -19.82 26.61 0.84
N ARG A 830 -20.94 26.92 0.19
CA ARG A 830 -20.97 27.38 -1.21
C ARG A 830 -20.29 28.74 -1.39
N HIS A 831 -20.55 29.70 -0.50
CA HIS A 831 -19.90 31.01 -0.55
C HIS A 831 -18.39 30.91 -0.33
N LEU A 832 -17.96 30.09 0.63
CA LEU A 832 -16.55 29.82 0.90
C LEU A 832 -15.87 29.13 -0.29
N SER A 833 -16.50 28.11 -0.88
CA SER A 833 -15.98 27.41 -2.07
C SER A 833 -15.78 28.38 -3.23
N LYS A 834 -16.82 29.15 -3.57
CA LYS A 834 -16.78 30.08 -4.69
C LYS A 834 -15.75 31.19 -4.48
N GLY A 835 -15.72 31.81 -3.30
CA GLY A 835 -14.74 32.86 -3.00
C GLY A 835 -13.31 32.33 -2.98
N TYR A 836 -13.10 31.11 -2.50
CA TYR A 836 -11.79 30.46 -2.56
C TYR A 836 -11.36 30.13 -3.98
N GLU A 837 -12.26 29.57 -4.82
CA GLU A 837 -12.00 29.32 -6.24
C GLU A 837 -11.58 30.60 -6.97
N GLU A 838 -12.29 31.71 -6.76
CA GLU A 838 -11.95 33.02 -7.35
C GLU A 838 -10.57 33.52 -6.91
N ILE A 839 -10.22 33.39 -5.63
CA ILE A 839 -8.89 33.78 -5.10
C ILE A 839 -7.79 32.91 -5.71
N LEU A 840 -7.99 31.59 -5.74
CA LEU A 840 -6.99 30.64 -6.21
C LEU A 840 -6.79 30.74 -7.72
N ASP A 841 -7.85 30.87 -8.50
CA ASP A 841 -7.77 31.07 -9.95
C ASP A 841 -7.02 32.36 -10.29
N GLY A 842 -7.27 33.44 -9.54
CA GLY A 842 -6.49 34.68 -9.65
C GLY A 842 -4.99 34.44 -9.42
N TYR A 843 -4.64 33.71 -8.36
CA TYR A 843 -3.26 33.36 -8.06
C TYR A 843 -2.62 32.46 -9.14
N LEU A 844 -3.32 31.42 -9.61
CA LEU A 844 -2.81 30.50 -10.63
C LEU A 844 -2.59 31.17 -11.99
N ASN A 845 -3.44 32.13 -12.37
CA ASN A 845 -3.28 32.89 -13.61
C ASN A 845 -2.06 33.82 -13.56
N GLU A 846 -1.70 34.32 -12.38
CA GLU A 846 -0.50 35.14 -12.16
C GLU A 846 0.74 34.28 -11.81
N LEU A 847 0.56 32.97 -11.61
CA LEU A 847 1.62 32.02 -11.26
C LEU A 847 2.52 31.72 -12.47
N GLY A 848 3.55 32.55 -12.65
CA GLY A 848 4.65 32.30 -13.57
C GLY A 848 5.49 31.08 -13.22
N THR A 849 6.56 30.85 -13.99
CA THR A 849 7.49 29.73 -13.79
C THR A 849 8.13 29.78 -12.40
N VAL A 850 7.93 28.73 -11.60
CA VAL A 850 8.36 28.68 -10.20
C VAL A 850 9.72 27.98 -10.09
N GLY A 851 10.68 28.62 -9.41
CA GLY A 851 12.00 28.04 -9.13
C GLY A 851 12.17 27.48 -7.70
N ALA A 852 11.33 27.92 -6.75
CA ALA A 852 11.35 27.48 -5.35
C ALA A 852 9.98 27.67 -4.68
N LEU A 853 9.79 27.08 -3.50
CA LEU A 853 8.63 27.32 -2.62
C LEU A 853 8.53 28.83 -2.28
N ARG A 854 7.32 29.40 -2.35
CA ARG A 854 7.05 30.82 -2.04
C ARG A 854 5.97 30.96 -0.96
N PRO A 855 6.22 30.48 0.27
CA PRO A 855 5.19 30.40 1.32
C PRO A 855 4.66 31.77 1.75
N VAL A 856 5.53 32.79 1.81
CA VAL A 856 5.15 34.16 2.19
C VAL A 856 4.21 34.78 1.16
N GLU A 857 4.53 34.64 -0.13
CA GLU A 857 3.67 35.12 -1.21
C GLU A 857 2.31 34.44 -1.20
N PHE A 858 2.26 33.12 -0.94
CA PHE A 858 1.02 32.38 -0.83
C PHE A 858 0.19 32.81 0.39
N ASP A 859 0.86 33.08 1.53
CA ASP A 859 0.18 33.60 2.72
C ASP A 859 -0.47 34.95 2.44
N GLU A 860 0.25 35.89 1.81
CA GLU A 860 -0.25 37.23 1.48
C GLU A 860 -1.36 37.21 0.43
N LEU A 861 -1.18 36.46 -0.66
CA LEU A 861 -2.07 36.54 -1.82
C LEU A 861 -3.29 35.60 -1.74
N VAL A 862 -3.20 34.52 -0.97
CA VAL A 862 -4.24 33.48 -0.86
C VAL A 862 -4.76 33.36 0.58
N LEU A 863 -3.91 33.03 1.55
CA LEU A 863 -4.39 32.70 2.90
C LEU A 863 -4.95 33.92 3.64
N GLN A 864 -4.33 35.09 3.52
CA GLN A 864 -4.82 36.32 4.14
C GLN A 864 -6.20 36.69 3.58
N LYS A 865 -6.38 36.64 2.26
CA LYS A 865 -7.69 36.89 1.63
C LYS A 865 -8.73 35.84 2.05
N LEU A 866 -8.32 34.59 2.25
CA LEU A 866 -9.20 33.53 2.72
C LEU A 866 -9.59 33.73 4.20
N ARG A 867 -8.67 34.17 5.06
CA ARG A 867 -8.97 34.58 6.45
C ARG A 867 -9.98 35.74 6.47
N GLU A 868 -9.82 36.73 5.60
CA GLU A 868 -10.78 37.83 5.46
C GLU A 868 -12.16 37.34 4.97
N LEU A 869 -12.20 36.36 4.06
CA LEU A 869 -13.44 35.76 3.58
C LEU A 869 -14.15 35.00 4.71
N VAL A 870 -13.39 34.20 5.47
CA VAL A 870 -13.91 33.45 6.62
C VAL A 870 -14.47 34.40 7.68
N GLY A 871 -13.77 35.47 8.05
CA GLY A 871 -14.27 36.44 9.04
C GLY A 871 -15.50 37.26 8.59
N ARG A 872 -15.89 37.20 7.30
CA ARG A 872 -17.17 37.77 6.81
C ARG A 872 -18.32 36.78 6.86
N LEU A 873 -18.01 35.48 6.95
CA LEU A 873 -18.98 34.41 7.05
C LEU A 873 -19.13 34.11 8.54
N ASP A 874 -20.26 34.50 9.14
CA ASP A 874 -20.58 34.28 10.56
C ASP A 874 -20.65 32.78 10.92
N ILE A 875 -19.49 32.13 11.05
CA ILE A 875 -19.30 30.70 11.25
C ILE A 875 -19.06 30.44 12.73
N GLN A 876 -19.80 29.48 13.30
CA GLN A 876 -19.81 29.23 14.74
C GLN A 876 -18.43 28.84 15.32
N ASP A 877 -17.61 28.07 14.59
CA ASP A 877 -16.26 27.66 15.00
C ASP A 877 -15.16 28.35 14.16
N GLU A 878 -15.34 29.64 13.85
CA GLU A 878 -14.39 30.44 13.06
C GLU A 878 -12.93 30.28 13.50
N GLU A 879 -12.67 30.28 14.81
CA GLU A 879 -11.32 30.17 15.39
C GLU A 879 -10.61 28.87 14.97
N THR A 880 -11.36 27.78 14.80
CA THR A 880 -10.82 26.50 14.32
C THR A 880 -10.40 26.61 12.85
N ILE A 881 -11.20 27.26 12.01
CA ILE A 881 -10.85 27.48 10.60
C ILE A 881 -9.63 28.41 10.48
N LEU A 882 -9.59 29.49 11.28
CA LEU A 882 -8.47 30.43 11.28
C LEU A 882 -7.17 29.79 11.77
N SER A 883 -7.22 28.92 12.79
CA SER A 883 -6.03 28.18 13.24
C SER A 883 -5.51 27.21 12.18
N ARG A 884 -6.40 26.54 11.44
CA ARG A 884 -6.04 25.66 10.30
C ARG A 884 -5.46 26.43 9.11
N LEU A 885 -5.79 27.71 8.97
CA LEU A 885 -5.22 28.62 7.97
C LEU A 885 -3.80 29.13 8.33
N ASN A 886 -3.26 28.77 9.49
CA ASN A 886 -1.87 29.10 9.85
C ASN A 886 -0.89 28.13 9.18
N LEU A 887 0.25 28.65 8.70
CA LEU A 887 1.32 27.84 8.12
C LEU A 887 1.98 26.89 9.12
N GLU A 888 1.90 27.22 10.41
CA GLU A 888 2.38 26.34 11.48
C GLU A 888 1.48 25.12 11.69
N TYR A 889 0.27 25.11 11.12
CA TYR A 889 -0.62 23.96 11.19
C TYR A 889 -0.06 22.80 10.33
N PRO A 890 0.23 21.62 10.90
CA PRO A 890 0.99 20.57 10.21
C PRO A 890 0.39 20.10 8.89
N HIS A 891 -0.94 19.99 8.81
CA HIS A 891 -1.61 19.57 7.58
C HIS A 891 -1.63 20.69 6.53
N MET A 892 -1.62 21.96 6.94
CA MET A 892 -1.48 23.10 6.02
C MET A 892 -0.06 23.16 5.45
N ASP A 893 0.98 23.01 6.27
CA ASP A 893 2.38 22.94 5.80
C ASP A 893 2.55 21.79 4.78
N LYS A 894 2.04 20.59 5.10
CA LYS A 894 2.09 19.43 4.20
C LYS A 894 1.31 19.68 2.90
N TRP A 895 0.12 20.28 2.97
CA TRP A 895 -0.66 20.64 1.79
C TRP A 895 0.07 21.66 0.92
N MET A 896 0.64 22.70 1.52
CA MET A 896 1.33 23.77 0.78
C MET A 896 2.61 23.27 0.11
N ARG A 897 3.39 22.42 0.79
CA ARG A 897 4.54 21.75 0.16
C ARG A 897 4.11 20.97 -1.07
N ASN A 898 3.04 20.18 -0.97
CA ASN A 898 2.51 19.42 -2.10
C ASN A 898 2.03 20.34 -3.24
N PHE A 899 1.34 21.45 -2.92
CA PHE A 899 0.89 22.44 -3.90
C PHE A 899 2.06 23.02 -4.72
N PHE A 900 3.11 23.48 -4.05
CA PHE A 900 4.29 24.01 -4.73
C PHE A 900 5.16 22.93 -5.37
N ASP A 901 5.17 21.71 -4.86
CA ASP A 901 5.81 20.59 -5.53
C ASP A 901 5.19 20.33 -6.91
N TYR A 902 3.85 20.42 -7.03
CA TYR A 902 3.18 20.39 -8.33
C TYR A 902 3.52 21.60 -9.21
N ALA A 903 3.60 22.81 -8.64
CA ALA A 903 4.04 23.99 -9.39
C ALA A 903 5.46 23.84 -9.96
N LEU A 904 6.38 23.27 -9.18
CA LEU A 904 7.75 22.97 -9.60
C LEU A 904 7.80 21.84 -10.65
N VAL A 905 6.89 20.86 -10.56
CA VAL A 905 6.74 19.84 -11.60
C VAL A 905 6.21 20.46 -12.90
N ALA A 906 5.18 21.32 -12.83
CA ALA A 906 4.63 22.03 -14.00
C ALA A 906 5.70 22.87 -14.71
N SER A 907 6.50 23.63 -13.94
CA SER A 907 7.66 24.39 -14.43
C SER A 907 8.65 23.52 -15.24
N ARG A 908 8.92 22.27 -14.82
CA ARG A 908 9.79 21.35 -15.58
C ARG A 908 9.23 20.95 -16.94
N PHE A 909 7.91 20.91 -17.10
CA PHE A 909 7.29 20.69 -18.41
C PHE A 909 7.37 21.94 -19.28
N GLU A 910 7.23 23.14 -18.71
CA GLU A 910 7.43 24.41 -19.43
C GLU A 910 8.88 24.55 -19.93
N GLU A 911 9.86 24.09 -19.15
CA GLU A 911 11.29 24.11 -19.46
C GLU A 911 11.76 22.92 -20.33
N ALA A 912 10.85 22.11 -20.88
CA ALA A 912 11.21 20.89 -21.60
C ALA A 912 12.09 21.17 -22.83
N GLU A 913 13.21 20.46 -22.93
CA GLU A 913 14.17 20.61 -24.02
C GLU A 913 13.67 19.87 -25.28
N MET A 914 13.69 20.53 -26.45
CA MET A 914 13.40 19.87 -27.72
C MET A 914 14.63 19.10 -28.23
N ALA A 915 14.43 17.86 -28.64
CA ALA A 915 15.45 17.01 -29.24
C ALA A 915 14.96 16.35 -30.55
N GLU A 916 15.91 15.82 -31.32
CA GLU A 916 15.64 15.11 -32.57
C GLU A 916 16.06 13.63 -32.48
N LEU A 917 15.19 12.76 -32.95
CA LEU A 917 15.35 11.31 -32.96
C LEU A 917 15.20 10.77 -34.37
N ARG A 918 16.16 9.96 -34.82
CA ARG A 918 16.04 9.29 -36.12
C ARG A 918 15.13 8.06 -35.98
N HIS A 919 13.97 8.08 -36.62
CA HIS A 919 13.05 6.96 -36.74
C HIS A 919 13.70 5.78 -37.49
N PRO A 920 13.27 4.52 -37.24
CA PRO A 920 13.76 3.36 -37.98
C PRO A 920 13.62 3.43 -39.50
N THR A 921 12.69 4.22 -40.04
CA THR A 921 12.57 4.44 -41.51
C THR A 921 13.61 5.41 -42.07
N GLY A 922 14.44 6.03 -41.23
CA GLY A 922 15.41 7.06 -41.61
C GLY A 922 14.89 8.49 -41.52
N LYS A 923 13.57 8.68 -41.33
CA LYS A 923 12.95 9.98 -41.02
C LYS A 923 13.43 10.50 -39.66
N THR A 924 13.46 11.81 -39.48
CA THR A 924 13.76 12.42 -38.18
C THR A 924 12.45 12.93 -37.56
N GLY A 925 12.17 12.54 -36.32
CA GLY A 925 11.07 13.05 -35.51
C GLY A 925 11.58 13.96 -34.40
N LYS A 926 10.85 15.03 -34.12
CA LYS A 926 11.10 15.91 -32.96
C LYS A 926 10.36 15.36 -31.75
N PHE A 927 10.91 15.58 -30.57
CA PHE A 927 10.30 15.22 -29.29
C PHE A 927 10.81 16.13 -28.19
N PHE A 928 10.14 16.13 -27.04
CA PHE A 928 10.55 16.89 -25.86
C PHE A 928 11.14 15.96 -24.79
N VAL A 929 12.14 16.46 -24.08
CA VAL A 929 12.78 15.79 -22.94
C VAL A 929 12.47 16.57 -21.67
N VAL A 930 11.81 15.90 -20.72
CA VAL A 930 11.52 16.44 -19.39
C VAL A 930 12.42 15.72 -18.39
N ARG A 931 13.23 16.46 -17.62
CA ARG A 931 14.08 15.86 -16.59
C ARG A 931 13.27 15.54 -15.34
N MET A 932 13.35 14.30 -14.85
CA MET A 932 12.66 13.88 -13.63
C MET A 932 13.17 14.68 -12.42
N ALA A 933 12.24 15.01 -11.54
CA ALA A 933 12.55 15.56 -10.23
C ALA A 933 13.28 14.53 -9.35
N GLN A 934 13.93 15.03 -8.29
CA GLN A 934 14.55 14.21 -7.25
C GLN A 934 13.62 14.09 -6.04
N ASP A 935 13.94 13.16 -5.14
CA ASP A 935 13.26 12.96 -3.85
C ASP A 935 11.74 12.71 -3.99
N GLU A 936 10.92 13.30 -3.13
CA GLU A 936 9.47 13.05 -3.06
C GLU A 936 8.73 13.48 -4.34
N ARG A 937 9.15 14.60 -4.97
CA ARG A 937 8.60 15.09 -6.24
C ARG A 937 8.71 14.08 -7.39
N LYS A 938 9.69 13.18 -7.32
CA LYS A 938 9.83 12.09 -8.30
C LYS A 938 8.62 11.16 -8.29
N GLN A 939 8.03 10.91 -7.11
CA GLN A 939 6.81 10.11 -6.99
C GLN A 939 5.60 10.84 -7.57
N LEU A 940 5.48 12.15 -7.36
CA LEU A 940 4.40 12.96 -7.94
C LEU A 940 4.43 12.89 -9.48
N MET A 941 5.62 13.01 -10.08
CA MET A 941 5.77 12.84 -11.53
C MET A 941 5.36 11.45 -12.01
N TYR A 942 5.57 10.40 -11.21
CA TYR A 942 5.13 9.05 -11.55
C TYR A 942 3.62 8.86 -11.44
N ASP A 943 2.97 9.44 -10.44
CA ASP A 943 1.50 9.44 -10.34
C ASP A 943 0.88 10.23 -11.50
N LEU A 944 1.46 11.39 -11.81
CA LEU A 944 1.06 12.25 -12.93
C LEU A 944 1.09 11.49 -14.26
N ALA A 945 2.07 10.63 -14.50
CA ALA A 945 2.17 9.86 -15.74
C ALA A 945 0.92 8.98 -16.00
N ALA A 946 0.29 8.46 -14.94
CA ALA A 946 -0.94 7.68 -15.08
C ALA A 946 -2.16 8.61 -15.33
N ARG A 947 -2.22 9.75 -14.64
CA ARG A 947 -3.27 10.78 -14.85
C ARG A 947 -3.23 11.38 -16.25
N ILE A 948 -2.03 11.56 -16.81
CA ILE A 948 -1.84 12.02 -18.19
C ILE A 948 -2.48 11.06 -19.19
N LEU A 949 -2.32 9.74 -18.98
CA LEU A 949 -2.88 8.72 -19.87
C LEU A 949 -4.41 8.57 -19.70
N ASP A 950 -4.94 8.81 -18.50
CA ASP A 950 -6.38 8.75 -18.21
C ASP A 950 -7.14 10.03 -18.57
N SER A 951 -6.44 11.11 -18.94
CA SER A 951 -7.06 12.41 -19.21
C SER A 951 -7.60 12.47 -20.64
N ASP A 952 -8.90 12.74 -20.77
CA ASP A 952 -9.55 12.97 -22.06
C ASP A 952 -9.12 14.30 -22.72
N ILE A 953 -8.53 15.23 -21.95
CA ILE A 953 -8.08 16.54 -22.41
C ILE A 953 -6.69 16.44 -23.05
N LEU A 954 -5.88 15.49 -22.59
CA LEU A 954 -4.53 15.30 -23.07
C LEU A 954 -4.53 14.28 -24.21
N PRO A 955 -3.80 14.54 -25.31
CA PRO A 955 -3.87 13.68 -26.48
C PRO A 955 -3.03 12.40 -26.35
N ILE A 956 -2.46 12.10 -25.18
CA ILE A 956 -1.52 10.98 -24.97
C ILE A 956 -2.31 9.70 -24.73
N ASN A 957 -2.20 8.73 -25.65
CA ASN A 957 -2.93 7.45 -25.60
C ASN A 957 -2.02 6.22 -25.48
N LEU A 958 -0.69 6.39 -25.48
CA LEU A 958 0.27 5.30 -25.34
C LEU A 958 1.37 5.68 -24.37
N ILE A 959 1.65 4.81 -23.40
CA ILE A 959 2.74 5.00 -22.45
C ILE A 959 3.72 3.82 -22.44
N VAL A 960 5.01 4.15 -22.47
CA VAL A 960 6.10 3.17 -22.40
C VAL A 960 6.85 3.35 -21.09
N VAL A 961 6.84 2.32 -20.25
CA VAL A 961 7.35 2.36 -18.88
C VAL A 961 8.39 1.29 -18.63
N SER A 962 9.16 1.44 -17.55
CA SER A 962 10.13 0.42 -17.15
C SER A 962 10.00 0.00 -15.69
N ARG A 963 10.96 -0.79 -15.19
CA ARG A 963 10.95 -1.48 -13.88
C ARG A 963 10.72 -0.60 -12.64
N TRP A 964 10.79 0.72 -12.77
CA TRP A 964 10.62 1.68 -11.67
C TRP A 964 9.16 2.04 -11.40
N ALA A 965 8.19 1.67 -12.26
CA ALA A 965 6.74 1.90 -12.07
C ALA A 965 6.12 1.05 -10.93
N ARG A 966 6.86 0.84 -9.82
CA ARG A 966 6.50 -0.04 -8.70
C ARG A 966 5.52 0.61 -7.71
N THR A 967 5.43 1.93 -7.70
CA THR A 967 4.67 2.69 -6.69
C THR A 967 3.87 3.78 -7.38
N GLY A 968 2.64 4.03 -6.92
CA GLY A 968 1.85 5.21 -7.31
C GLY A 968 0.94 5.06 -8.54
N TRP A 969 1.30 4.28 -9.56
CA TRP A 969 0.57 4.26 -10.85
C TRP A 969 -0.89 3.84 -10.71
N ASN A 970 -1.85 4.77 -10.79
CA ASN A 970 -3.28 4.48 -10.76
C ASN A 970 -3.87 4.84 -12.12
N VAL A 971 -4.24 3.83 -12.91
CA VAL A 971 -4.62 4.00 -14.31
C VAL A 971 -5.92 3.24 -14.60
N ILE A 972 -6.89 3.89 -15.24
CA ILE A 972 -8.28 3.43 -15.36
C ILE A 972 -8.68 3.24 -16.82
N SER A 973 -8.26 4.11 -17.73
CA SER A 973 -8.66 4.08 -19.14
C SER A 973 -8.07 2.90 -19.95
N PRO A 974 -6.81 2.45 -19.79
CA PRO A 974 -6.16 1.60 -20.79
C PRO A 974 -6.77 0.20 -20.88
N ASN A 975 -6.99 -0.27 -22.10
CA ASN A 975 -7.53 -1.60 -22.38
C ASN A 975 -6.50 -2.54 -23.06
N LEU A 976 -5.26 -2.08 -23.28
CA LEU A 976 -4.16 -2.90 -23.81
C LEU A 976 -2.89 -2.81 -22.95
N LEU A 977 -2.37 -3.97 -22.55
CA LEU A 977 -1.18 -4.14 -21.71
C LEU A 977 -0.16 -5.05 -22.42
N ILE A 978 1.08 -4.60 -22.60
CA ILE A 978 2.14 -5.40 -23.25
C ILE A 978 3.38 -5.52 -22.34
N ASP A 979 3.66 -6.72 -21.81
CA ASP A 979 4.92 -7.03 -21.11
C ASP A 979 5.99 -7.44 -22.12
N ALA A 980 6.87 -6.49 -22.44
CA ALA A 980 7.99 -6.69 -23.32
C ALA A 980 9.29 -7.07 -22.56
N THR A 981 9.30 -7.19 -21.23
CA THR A 981 10.54 -7.39 -20.47
C THR A 981 11.11 -8.80 -20.55
N ALA A 982 10.29 -9.78 -20.96
CA ALA A 982 10.65 -11.20 -20.99
C ALA A 982 11.09 -11.74 -19.61
N THR A 983 10.70 -11.08 -18.51
CA THR A 983 11.03 -11.49 -17.13
C THR A 983 9.91 -11.03 -16.18
N ARG A 984 8.88 -11.86 -15.98
CA ARG A 984 7.69 -11.50 -15.18
C ARG A 984 7.91 -11.51 -13.65
N ASN A 985 9.16 -11.64 -13.15
CA ASN A 985 9.51 -11.47 -11.72
C ASN A 985 9.66 -10.00 -11.33
N VAL A 986 8.73 -9.13 -11.74
CA VAL A 986 8.72 -7.75 -11.28
C VAL A 986 7.35 -7.47 -10.69
N THR A 987 7.27 -7.40 -9.36
CA THR A 987 6.07 -7.01 -8.59
C THR A 987 5.37 -5.78 -9.16
N ALA A 988 6.14 -4.86 -9.75
CA ALA A 988 5.65 -3.68 -10.48
C ALA A 988 4.64 -4.01 -11.58
N TRP A 989 4.91 -5.03 -12.39
CA TRP A 989 4.01 -5.43 -13.48
C TRP A 989 2.68 -5.95 -12.93
N GLN A 990 2.70 -6.74 -11.86
CA GLN A 990 1.48 -7.27 -11.27
C GLN A 990 0.62 -6.17 -10.64
N GLN A 991 1.26 -5.17 -10.01
CA GLN A 991 0.56 -4.00 -9.48
C GLN A 991 -0.03 -3.12 -10.60
N LEU A 992 0.76 -2.82 -11.63
CA LEU A 992 0.32 -2.06 -12.80
C LEU A 992 -0.86 -2.76 -13.49
N ARG A 993 -0.73 -4.08 -13.71
CA ARG A 993 -1.79 -4.93 -14.25
C ARG A 993 -3.05 -4.85 -13.38
N GLY A 994 -2.94 -5.10 -12.08
CA GLY A 994 -4.05 -5.05 -11.13
C GLY A 994 -4.81 -3.72 -11.17
N ARG A 995 -4.08 -2.61 -11.23
CA ARG A 995 -4.68 -1.26 -11.25
C ARG A 995 -5.29 -0.92 -12.60
N SER A 996 -4.70 -1.38 -13.70
CA SER A 996 -5.24 -1.21 -15.06
C SER A 996 -6.53 -2.01 -15.29
N MET A 997 -6.80 -3.06 -14.50
CA MET A 997 -8.05 -3.85 -14.60
C MET A 997 -9.21 -3.25 -13.78
N ARG A 998 -9.15 -1.97 -13.41
CA ARG A 998 -10.30 -1.28 -12.82
C ARG A 998 -11.45 -1.17 -13.82
N ALA A 999 -12.68 -1.27 -13.32
CA ALA A 999 -13.87 -0.97 -14.11
C ALA A 999 -13.90 0.51 -14.52
N LEU A 1000 -14.53 0.79 -15.66
CA LEU A 1000 -14.77 2.17 -16.09
C LEU A 1000 -15.80 2.87 -15.18
N PRO A 1001 -15.76 4.21 -15.06
CA PRO A 1001 -16.78 4.97 -14.33
C PRO A 1001 -18.20 4.80 -14.89
N SER A 1002 -18.34 4.39 -16.14
CA SER A 1002 -19.61 4.04 -16.78
C SER A 1002 -20.25 2.76 -16.24
N TRP A 1003 -19.54 2.00 -15.40
CA TRP A 1003 -20.07 0.88 -14.63
C TRP A 1003 -20.54 1.37 -13.25
N ASP A 1004 -21.84 1.65 -13.15
CA ASP A 1004 -22.51 2.21 -11.98
C ASP A 1004 -23.29 1.14 -11.18
N ASP A 1005 -23.99 1.57 -10.13
CA ASP A 1005 -24.78 0.69 -9.27
C ASP A 1005 -25.96 0.06 -10.02
N ASP A 1006 -26.58 0.77 -10.96
CA ASP A 1006 -27.67 0.25 -11.79
C ASP A 1006 -27.18 -0.88 -12.71
N CYS A 1007 -25.98 -0.75 -13.28
CA CYS A 1007 -25.33 -1.83 -14.05
C CYS A 1007 -25.08 -3.06 -13.17
N TYR A 1008 -24.66 -2.87 -11.92
CA TYR A 1008 -24.46 -3.96 -10.97
C TYR A 1008 -25.79 -4.64 -10.59
N GLU A 1009 -26.84 -3.86 -10.33
CA GLU A 1009 -28.17 -4.38 -10.02
C GLU A 1009 -28.74 -5.19 -11.19
N ALA A 1010 -28.67 -4.66 -12.41
CA ALA A 1010 -29.05 -5.37 -13.62
C ALA A 1010 -28.28 -6.70 -13.77
N MET A 1011 -26.98 -6.70 -13.49
CA MET A 1011 -26.15 -7.91 -13.53
C MET A 1011 -26.59 -8.95 -12.47
N MET A 1012 -26.90 -8.51 -11.25
CA MET A 1012 -27.41 -9.37 -10.18
C MET A 1012 -28.77 -9.99 -10.53
N LEU A 1013 -29.66 -9.24 -11.15
CA LEU A 1013 -30.97 -9.71 -11.61
C LEU A 1013 -30.85 -10.75 -12.73
N LEU A 1014 -29.92 -10.53 -13.67
CA LEU A 1014 -29.69 -11.45 -14.79
C LEU A 1014 -29.04 -12.77 -14.36
N LEU A 1015 -28.02 -12.71 -13.50
CA LEU A 1015 -27.24 -13.89 -13.09
C LEU A 1015 -27.77 -14.59 -11.83
N GLY A 1016 -28.61 -13.91 -11.05
CA GLY A 1016 -29.17 -14.39 -9.79
C GLY A 1016 -28.24 -14.14 -8.60
N SER A 1017 -28.82 -13.88 -7.41
CA SER A 1017 -28.02 -13.66 -6.20
C SER A 1017 -27.44 -14.96 -5.63
N ARG A 1018 -26.18 -14.92 -5.20
CA ARG A 1018 -25.66 -15.94 -4.28
C ARG A 1018 -26.37 -15.78 -2.94
N LYS A 1019 -27.12 -16.80 -2.51
CA LYS A 1019 -27.31 -17.03 -1.07
C LYS A 1019 -25.92 -17.26 -0.48
N ALA A 1020 -25.42 -16.32 0.31
CA ALA A 1020 -24.17 -16.48 1.04
C ALA A 1020 -24.24 -17.78 1.87
N LYS A 1021 -23.48 -18.80 1.46
CA LYS A 1021 -23.45 -20.14 2.09
C LYS A 1021 -22.64 -20.14 3.40
N HIS A 1022 -22.58 -19.02 4.12
CA HIS A 1022 -21.82 -18.86 5.37
C HIS A 1022 -22.68 -18.66 6.63
N ALA A 1023 -23.97 -19.02 6.58
CA ALA A 1023 -24.82 -19.14 7.78
C ALA A 1023 -24.50 -20.38 8.66
N ALA A 1024 -23.25 -20.85 8.66
CA ALA A 1024 -22.82 -22.04 9.41
C ALA A 1024 -21.52 -21.80 10.19
N MET A 1025 -21.33 -20.61 10.79
CA MET A 1025 -20.46 -20.44 11.95
C MET A 1025 -21.05 -19.42 12.92
N GLY A 1026 -21.93 -19.91 13.80
CA GLY A 1026 -22.00 -19.48 15.20
C GLY A 1026 -22.21 -17.99 15.53
N SER A 1027 -23.17 -17.29 14.95
CA SER A 1027 -23.82 -16.18 15.67
C SER A 1027 -25.34 -16.35 15.63
N LYS A 1028 -25.94 -16.58 16.80
CA LYS A 1028 -27.38 -16.40 16.99
C LYS A 1028 -27.61 -14.90 17.26
N SER A 1029 -27.59 -14.09 16.21
CA SER A 1029 -28.15 -12.74 16.27
C SER A 1029 -29.39 -12.70 15.38
N ASN A 1030 -30.56 -12.64 16.03
CA ASN A 1030 -31.82 -12.32 15.38
C ASN A 1030 -31.80 -10.82 15.00
N GLU A 1031 -31.27 -10.50 13.84
CA GLU A 1031 -31.68 -9.32 13.09
C GLU A 1031 -32.17 -9.80 11.71
N PRO A 1032 -33.41 -9.49 11.32
CA PRO A 1032 -33.86 -9.73 9.97
C PRO A 1032 -33.19 -8.68 9.09
N GLN A 1033 -32.04 -9.01 8.49
CA GLN A 1033 -31.78 -8.42 7.19
C GLN A 1033 -32.87 -8.97 6.27
N SER A 1034 -33.89 -8.15 6.01
CA SER A 1034 -34.79 -8.36 4.89
C SER A 1034 -33.91 -8.51 3.66
N THR A 1035 -33.70 -9.76 3.25
CA THR A 1035 -33.27 -10.05 1.90
C THR A 1035 -34.32 -9.41 1.02
N PRO A 1036 -33.98 -8.51 0.08
CA PRO A 1036 -34.96 -8.10 -0.90
C PRO A 1036 -35.43 -9.40 -1.55
N GLU A 1037 -36.73 -9.71 -1.41
CA GLU A 1037 -37.34 -10.68 -2.30
C GLU A 1037 -37.02 -10.17 -3.69
N ILE A 1038 -36.17 -10.91 -4.42
CA ILE A 1038 -35.81 -10.52 -5.79
C ILE A 1038 -37.12 -10.57 -6.57
N SER A 1039 -37.70 -9.39 -6.77
CA SER A 1039 -38.82 -9.22 -7.66
C SER A 1039 -38.39 -9.74 -9.02
N ASN A 1040 -39.19 -10.60 -9.63
CA ASN A 1040 -38.96 -10.99 -11.03
C ASN A 1040 -39.28 -9.84 -12.00
N GLN A 1041 -39.76 -8.70 -11.49
CA GLN A 1041 -40.00 -7.50 -12.28
C GLN A 1041 -38.76 -6.60 -12.28
N LEU A 1042 -38.37 -6.17 -13.49
CA LEU A 1042 -37.34 -5.18 -13.73
C LEU A 1042 -37.92 -3.77 -13.58
N ASP A 1043 -37.16 -2.88 -12.96
CA ASP A 1043 -37.49 -1.46 -12.89
C ASP A 1043 -37.32 -0.77 -14.26
N ALA A 1044 -38.04 0.34 -14.45
CA ALA A 1044 -38.07 1.05 -15.73
C ALA A 1044 -36.67 1.51 -16.20
N GLU A 1045 -35.82 1.94 -15.26
CA GLU A 1045 -34.44 2.36 -15.53
C GLU A 1045 -33.57 1.18 -16.01
N ILE A 1046 -33.71 0.01 -15.37
CA ILE A 1046 -33.00 -1.21 -15.78
C ILE A 1046 -33.48 -1.70 -17.14
N ILE A 1047 -34.79 -1.64 -17.41
CA ILE A 1047 -35.37 -1.97 -18.74
C ILE A 1047 -34.75 -1.08 -19.82
N GLU A 1048 -34.65 0.23 -19.58
CA GLU A 1048 -34.07 1.18 -20.52
C GLU A 1048 -32.58 0.89 -20.77
N ILE A 1049 -31.81 0.61 -19.72
CA ILE A 1049 -30.40 0.23 -19.83
C ILE A 1049 -30.24 -1.02 -20.69
N LEU A 1050 -30.99 -2.09 -20.41
CA LEU A 1050 -30.89 -3.36 -21.13
C LEU A 1050 -31.32 -3.22 -22.60
N LEU A 1051 -32.37 -2.45 -22.89
CA LEU A 1051 -32.79 -2.16 -24.27
C LEU A 1051 -31.73 -1.36 -25.04
N THR A 1052 -31.15 -0.34 -24.41
CA THR A 1052 -30.11 0.49 -25.02
C THR A 1052 -28.87 -0.33 -25.37
N VAL A 1053 -28.41 -1.14 -24.41
CA VAL A 1053 -27.27 -2.03 -24.58
C VAL A 1053 -27.53 -3.06 -25.68
N HIS A 1054 -28.69 -3.70 -25.68
CA HIS A 1054 -29.05 -4.68 -26.68
C HIS A 1054 -29.14 -4.06 -28.09
N HIS A 1055 -29.66 -2.84 -28.19
CA HIS A 1055 -29.71 -2.10 -29.45
C HIS A 1055 -28.31 -1.76 -29.98
N GLN A 1056 -27.38 -1.36 -29.12
CA GLN A 1056 -25.97 -1.14 -29.48
C GLN A 1056 -25.30 -2.44 -29.96
N ALA A 1057 -25.52 -3.55 -29.25
CA ALA A 1057 -24.98 -4.86 -29.62
C ALA A 1057 -25.51 -5.36 -30.97
N THR A 1058 -26.80 -5.16 -31.25
CA THR A 1058 -27.44 -5.60 -32.51
C THR A 1058 -27.08 -4.70 -33.69
N SER A 1059 -26.92 -3.39 -33.48
CA SER A 1059 -26.48 -2.45 -34.54
C SER A 1059 -25.09 -2.77 -35.10
N SER A 1060 -24.25 -3.47 -34.32
CA SER A 1060 -22.92 -3.93 -34.75
C SER A 1060 -22.92 -5.30 -35.46
N ARG A 1061 -24.04 -6.05 -35.44
CA ARG A 1061 -24.20 -7.37 -36.05
C ARG A 1061 -25.11 -7.26 -37.28
N THR A 1062 -24.58 -7.52 -38.47
CA THR A 1062 -25.31 -7.43 -39.77
C THR A 1062 -26.31 -8.59 -40.01
N SER A 1063 -27.10 -9.01 -39.03
CA SER A 1063 -28.11 -10.07 -39.21
C SER A 1063 -29.49 -9.67 -38.73
N GLU A 1064 -30.52 -10.18 -39.43
CA GLU A 1064 -31.95 -10.10 -39.09
C GLU A 1064 -32.17 -10.38 -37.59
N CYS A 1065 -32.42 -9.33 -36.82
CA CYS A 1065 -32.69 -9.45 -35.40
C CYS A 1065 -34.17 -9.81 -35.20
N SER A 1066 -34.44 -10.91 -34.49
CA SER A 1066 -35.79 -11.24 -34.04
C SER A 1066 -36.29 -10.14 -33.08
N ASP A 1067 -37.47 -9.58 -33.35
CA ASP A 1067 -38.13 -8.58 -32.49
C ASP A 1067 -38.57 -9.13 -31.11
N GLU A 1068 -38.40 -10.44 -30.86
CA GLU A 1068 -38.92 -11.10 -29.66
C GLU A 1068 -38.18 -10.72 -28.37
N LEU A 1069 -36.85 -10.60 -28.39
CA LEU A 1069 -36.06 -10.32 -27.18
C LEU A 1069 -36.29 -8.89 -26.63
N PRO A 1070 -36.28 -7.82 -27.46
CA PRO A 1070 -36.68 -6.48 -27.00
C PRO A 1070 -38.09 -6.43 -26.42
N GLN A 1071 -39.04 -7.20 -26.99
CA GLN A 1071 -40.40 -7.27 -26.46
C GLN A 1071 -40.45 -7.97 -25.09
N LYS A 1072 -39.65 -9.02 -24.88
CA LYS A 1072 -39.53 -9.68 -23.57
C LYS A 1072 -38.93 -8.73 -22.51
N ILE A 1073 -37.90 -7.96 -22.87
CA ILE A 1073 -37.30 -6.97 -21.96
C ILE A 1073 -38.32 -5.89 -21.58
N ARG A 1074 -39.08 -5.35 -22.56
CA ARG A 1074 -40.14 -4.35 -22.31
C ARG A 1074 -41.27 -4.82 -21.40
N LYS A 1075 -41.54 -6.13 -21.38
CA LYS A 1075 -42.53 -6.72 -20.46
C LYS A 1075 -42.04 -6.72 -19.00
N GLY A 1076 -40.73 -6.51 -18.78
CA GLY A 1076 -40.14 -6.39 -17.46
C GLY A 1076 -40.08 -7.69 -16.65
N ASP A 1077 -40.52 -8.83 -17.19
CA ASP A 1077 -40.54 -10.10 -16.47
C ASP A 1077 -39.30 -10.94 -16.78
N LEU A 1078 -38.39 -11.08 -15.81
CA LEU A 1078 -37.19 -11.90 -15.92
C LEU A 1078 -37.53 -13.36 -16.24
N SER A 1079 -38.66 -13.89 -15.77
CA SER A 1079 -39.06 -15.30 -15.99
C SER A 1079 -39.35 -15.61 -17.47
N ALA A 1080 -39.64 -14.58 -18.27
CA ALA A 1080 -39.81 -14.71 -19.72
C ALA A 1080 -38.48 -14.87 -20.48
N LEU A 1081 -37.34 -14.60 -19.83
CA LEU A 1081 -35.99 -14.76 -20.39
C LEU A 1081 -35.41 -16.12 -20.04
N THR A 1082 -34.93 -16.83 -21.05
CA THR A 1082 -34.14 -18.07 -20.89
C THR A 1082 -32.79 -17.78 -20.24
N ALA A 1083 -32.16 -18.80 -19.64
CA ALA A 1083 -30.82 -18.66 -19.05
C ALA A 1083 -29.77 -18.14 -20.05
N ASN A 1084 -29.84 -18.58 -21.32
CA ASN A 1084 -28.95 -18.10 -22.37
C ASN A 1084 -29.22 -16.64 -22.74
N GLU A 1085 -30.49 -16.22 -22.84
CA GLU A 1085 -30.84 -14.82 -23.09
C GLU A 1085 -30.34 -13.92 -21.95
N ARG A 1086 -30.47 -14.35 -20.69
CA ARG A 1086 -29.96 -13.60 -19.54
C ARG A 1086 -28.44 -13.48 -19.55
N GLN A 1087 -27.74 -14.58 -19.83
CA GLN A 1087 -26.28 -14.59 -19.95
C GLN A 1087 -25.80 -13.71 -21.10
N GLN A 1088 -26.49 -13.73 -22.24
CA GLN A 1088 -26.18 -12.88 -23.37
C GLN A 1088 -26.36 -11.39 -23.02
N LEU A 1089 -27.47 -11.01 -22.38
CA LEU A 1089 -27.70 -9.63 -21.94
C LEU A 1089 -26.66 -9.17 -20.92
N ALA A 1090 -26.23 -10.05 -20.01
CA ALA A 1090 -25.17 -9.77 -19.05
C ALA A 1090 -23.83 -9.49 -19.77
N ALA A 1091 -23.49 -10.30 -20.77
CA ALA A 1091 -22.28 -10.08 -21.56
C ALA A 1091 -22.36 -8.79 -22.39
N GLU A 1092 -23.50 -8.50 -23.00
CA GLU A 1092 -23.74 -7.25 -23.75
C GLU A 1092 -23.62 -6.02 -22.83
N LEU A 1093 -24.17 -6.08 -21.62
CA LEU A 1093 -24.07 -5.00 -20.61
C LEU A 1093 -22.62 -4.72 -20.24
N MET A 1094 -21.83 -5.77 -19.97
CA MET A 1094 -20.42 -5.64 -19.64
C MET A 1094 -19.61 -5.02 -20.78
N LEU A 1095 -19.88 -5.41 -22.04
CA LEU A 1095 -19.18 -4.88 -23.22
C LEU A 1095 -19.55 -3.42 -23.53
N ALA A 1096 -20.78 -3.02 -23.23
CA ALA A 1096 -21.25 -1.66 -23.51
C ALA A 1096 -20.85 -0.65 -22.43
N ARG A 1097 -20.82 -1.07 -21.15
CA ARG A 1097 -20.60 -0.19 -19.99
C ARG A 1097 -19.25 -0.36 -19.31
N ASN A 1098 -18.50 -1.40 -19.65
CA ASN A 1098 -17.17 -1.64 -19.09
C ASN A 1098 -16.16 -1.93 -20.22
N LYS A 1099 -14.88 -2.01 -19.87
CA LYS A 1099 -13.82 -2.36 -20.82
C LYS A 1099 -13.41 -3.83 -20.68
N VAL A 1100 -12.86 -4.38 -21.76
CA VAL A 1100 -12.15 -5.66 -21.75
C VAL A 1100 -10.65 -5.40 -21.93
N THR A 1101 -9.85 -5.85 -20.96
CA THR A 1101 -8.40 -5.61 -20.96
C THR A 1101 -7.65 -6.77 -21.61
N HIS A 1102 -6.89 -6.50 -22.67
CA HIS A 1102 -6.02 -7.48 -23.33
C HIS A 1102 -4.59 -7.40 -22.80
N ILE A 1103 -4.02 -8.54 -22.42
CA ILE A 1103 -2.69 -8.63 -21.80
C ILE A 1103 -1.77 -9.51 -22.65
N TYR A 1104 -0.73 -8.93 -23.24
CA TYR A 1104 0.26 -9.64 -24.03
C TYR A 1104 1.58 -9.85 -23.26
N GLU A 1105 2.01 -11.10 -23.14
CA GLU A 1105 3.34 -11.46 -22.64
C GLU A 1105 4.27 -11.85 -23.81
N LEU A 1106 5.31 -11.04 -24.04
CA LEU A 1106 6.29 -11.35 -25.09
C LEU A 1106 7.32 -12.40 -24.61
N VAL A 1107 7.40 -13.53 -25.31
CA VAL A 1107 8.24 -14.68 -24.96
C VAL A 1107 9.37 -14.95 -25.96
N LYS A 1108 10.53 -15.40 -25.48
CA LYS A 1108 11.71 -15.68 -26.34
C LYS A 1108 11.75 -17.11 -26.86
N ALA A 1109 11.74 -17.26 -28.18
CA ALA A 1109 12.13 -18.49 -28.87
C ALA A 1109 13.66 -18.68 -28.98
N TYR A 1110 14.44 -17.59 -28.80
CA TYR A 1110 15.88 -17.57 -29.06
C TYR A 1110 16.72 -16.82 -28.01
N GLY A 1111 17.99 -17.18 -27.93
CA GLY A 1111 19.02 -16.51 -27.12
C GLY A 1111 19.54 -17.36 -25.97
N GLY A 1112 20.32 -16.76 -25.07
CA GLY A 1112 20.89 -17.47 -23.91
C GLY A 1112 19.85 -17.88 -22.85
N THR A 1113 18.62 -17.36 -22.93
CA THR A 1113 17.51 -17.63 -22.00
C THR A 1113 16.21 -17.83 -22.76
N ASN A 1114 16.10 -18.95 -23.49
CA ASN A 1114 14.87 -19.34 -24.18
C ASN A 1114 13.73 -19.52 -23.17
N GLN A 1115 12.56 -18.99 -23.50
CA GLN A 1115 11.33 -19.07 -22.71
C GLN A 1115 10.30 -20.00 -23.33
N ILE A 1116 10.42 -20.30 -24.61
CA ILE A 1116 9.69 -21.37 -25.29
C ILE A 1116 10.69 -22.36 -25.91
N ARG A 1117 10.26 -23.61 -26.00
CA ARG A 1117 11.01 -24.73 -26.57
C ARG A 1117 10.10 -25.58 -27.44
N TYR A 1118 10.63 -26.05 -28.55
CA TYR A 1118 9.93 -26.98 -29.42
C TYR A 1118 9.96 -28.39 -28.82
N ASN A 1119 8.77 -28.94 -28.58
CA ASN A 1119 8.57 -30.28 -28.07
C ASN A 1119 8.43 -31.26 -29.23
N ARG A 1120 9.54 -31.89 -29.61
CA ARG A 1120 9.60 -32.84 -30.73
C ARG A 1120 8.64 -34.03 -30.60
N ARG A 1121 8.21 -34.41 -29.39
CA ARG A 1121 7.30 -35.55 -29.19
C ARG A 1121 5.86 -35.24 -29.61
N HIS A 1122 5.45 -33.99 -29.48
CA HIS A 1122 4.10 -33.52 -29.74
C HIS A 1122 4.02 -32.51 -30.88
N ASP A 1123 5.15 -32.28 -31.57
CA ASP A 1123 5.25 -31.36 -32.70
C ASP A 1123 4.70 -29.95 -32.42
N GLU A 1124 5.02 -29.42 -31.23
CA GLU A 1124 4.44 -28.14 -30.78
C GLU A 1124 5.43 -27.30 -29.96
N TRP A 1125 5.23 -25.99 -29.96
CA TRP A 1125 5.99 -25.06 -29.12
C TRP A 1125 5.35 -24.93 -27.74
N ARG A 1126 6.12 -25.24 -26.69
CA ARG A 1126 5.69 -25.09 -25.30
C ARG A 1126 6.56 -24.12 -24.55
N ARG A 1127 6.04 -23.54 -23.46
CA ARG A 1127 6.87 -22.74 -22.56
C ARG A 1127 7.91 -23.63 -21.87
N THR A 1128 9.03 -23.04 -21.48
CA THR A 1128 10.00 -23.73 -20.63
C THR A 1128 9.42 -23.89 -19.23
N LEU A 1129 9.88 -24.91 -18.49
CA LEU A 1129 9.34 -25.22 -17.15
C LEU A 1129 9.33 -23.99 -16.23
N ALA A 1130 10.37 -23.16 -16.27
CA ALA A 1130 10.44 -21.93 -15.47
C ALA A 1130 9.30 -20.92 -15.75
N ILE A 1131 8.83 -20.86 -17.00
CA ILE A 1131 7.71 -20.01 -17.40
C ILE A 1131 6.37 -20.74 -17.20
N ALA A 1132 6.34 -22.06 -17.36
CA ALA A 1132 5.18 -22.92 -17.09
C ALA A 1132 4.74 -22.85 -15.61
N THR A 1133 5.68 -23.05 -14.68
CA THR A 1133 5.46 -23.03 -13.23
C THR A 1133 4.96 -21.67 -12.74
N LYS A 1134 5.25 -20.59 -13.48
CA LYS A 1134 4.72 -19.27 -13.18
C LYS A 1134 3.21 -19.18 -13.42
N HIS A 1135 2.69 -19.88 -14.42
CA HIS A 1135 1.27 -19.87 -14.78
C HIS A 1135 0.47 -20.97 -14.05
N SER A 1136 1.13 -21.98 -13.48
CA SER A 1136 0.48 -23.16 -12.90
C SER A 1136 -0.44 -22.88 -11.70
N HIS A 1137 -0.31 -21.71 -11.08
CA HIS A 1137 -1.09 -21.28 -9.90
C HIS A 1137 -2.12 -20.18 -10.22
N ASN A 1138 -2.13 -19.64 -11.45
CA ASN A 1138 -3.09 -18.63 -11.86
C ASN A 1138 -4.26 -19.28 -12.60
N TYR A 1139 -5.46 -18.77 -12.34
CA TYR A 1139 -6.66 -19.08 -13.11
C TYR A 1139 -7.08 -17.87 -13.93
N SER A 1140 -7.49 -18.11 -15.18
CA SER A 1140 -8.03 -17.07 -16.05
C SER A 1140 -8.88 -17.70 -17.14
N ILE A 1141 -9.48 -16.86 -17.98
CA ILE A 1141 -10.23 -17.30 -19.15
C ILE A 1141 -9.28 -17.44 -20.33
N ASN A 1142 -9.33 -18.59 -21.00
CA ASN A 1142 -8.71 -18.75 -22.32
C ASN A 1142 -9.45 -17.82 -23.30
N PRO A 1143 -8.78 -16.82 -23.90
CA PRO A 1143 -9.44 -15.83 -24.76
C PRO A 1143 -10.12 -16.40 -26.01
N PHE A 1144 -9.71 -17.59 -26.46
CA PHE A 1144 -10.23 -18.21 -27.69
C PHE A 1144 -11.36 -19.20 -27.44
N THR A 1145 -11.37 -19.90 -26.31
CA THR A 1145 -12.41 -20.89 -25.99
C THR A 1145 -13.44 -20.38 -24.96
N GLY A 1146 -13.05 -19.40 -24.16
CA GLY A 1146 -13.84 -18.89 -23.04
C GLY A 1146 -13.81 -19.82 -21.81
N ASP A 1147 -12.97 -20.86 -21.81
CA ASP A 1147 -12.87 -21.79 -20.69
C ASP A 1147 -12.07 -21.20 -19.52
N TYR A 1148 -12.56 -21.44 -18.31
CA TYR A 1148 -11.88 -21.04 -17.07
C TYR A 1148 -10.90 -22.13 -16.63
N GLU A 1149 -9.62 -21.91 -16.92
CA GLU A 1149 -8.57 -22.92 -16.77
C GLU A 1149 -7.36 -22.40 -15.98
N LYS A 1150 -6.47 -23.32 -15.58
CA LYS A 1150 -5.21 -23.02 -14.90
C LYS A 1150 -4.02 -23.34 -15.80
N GLY A 1151 -2.88 -22.69 -15.55
CA GLY A 1151 -1.63 -23.09 -16.21
C GLY A 1151 -1.42 -22.42 -17.56
N GLU A 1152 -0.73 -23.10 -18.49
CA GLU A 1152 -0.37 -22.49 -19.77
C GLU A 1152 -1.57 -22.28 -20.71
N GLU A 1153 -2.64 -23.06 -20.51
CA GLU A 1153 -3.81 -23.09 -21.40
C GLU A 1153 -4.66 -21.81 -21.34
N HIS A 1154 -4.69 -21.10 -20.20
CA HIS A 1154 -5.42 -19.82 -20.13
C HIS A 1154 -4.69 -18.64 -20.79
N ALA A 1155 -3.40 -18.79 -21.10
CA ALA A 1155 -2.61 -17.77 -21.81
C ALA A 1155 -2.06 -18.39 -23.09
N PRO A 1156 -2.86 -18.63 -24.13
CA PRO A 1156 -2.42 -19.36 -25.32
C PRO A 1156 -1.22 -18.69 -26.02
N LEU A 1157 -0.30 -19.51 -26.56
CA LEU A 1157 0.80 -19.02 -27.40
C LEU A 1157 0.28 -18.78 -28.82
N ILE A 1158 0.34 -17.53 -29.29
CA ILE A 1158 -0.09 -17.13 -30.63
C ILE A 1158 1.13 -17.07 -31.55
N TYR A 1159 1.13 -17.92 -32.57
CA TYR A 1159 2.11 -17.94 -33.66
C TYR A 1159 1.47 -18.62 -34.88
N ILE A 1160 2.11 -18.53 -36.05
CA ILE A 1160 1.54 -19.04 -37.31
C ILE A 1160 2.06 -20.44 -37.58
N ASP A 1161 3.37 -20.57 -37.78
CA ASP A 1161 4.01 -21.83 -38.14
C ASP A 1161 5.15 -22.11 -37.16
N ASP A 1162 6.23 -21.34 -37.28
CA ASP A 1162 7.39 -21.42 -36.41
C ASP A 1162 7.63 -20.03 -35.80
N PRO A 1163 7.57 -19.87 -34.46
CA PRO A 1163 7.87 -18.60 -33.78
C PRO A 1163 9.25 -18.04 -34.11
N ARG A 1164 10.11 -18.87 -34.71
CA ARG A 1164 11.40 -18.46 -35.24
C ARG A 1164 11.28 -17.74 -36.59
N ASP A 1165 10.51 -18.30 -37.50
CA ASP A 1165 10.49 -17.84 -38.88
C ASP A 1165 9.31 -16.91 -39.18
N ASP A 1166 8.35 -16.80 -38.26
CA ASP A 1166 7.25 -15.85 -38.33
C ASP A 1166 7.75 -14.40 -38.53
N SER A 1167 7.00 -13.63 -39.31
CA SER A 1167 7.27 -12.20 -39.54
C SER A 1167 6.22 -11.37 -38.79
N PRO A 1168 6.56 -10.15 -38.31
CA PRO A 1168 5.59 -9.29 -37.65
C PRO A 1168 4.32 -9.03 -38.48
N ALA A 1169 4.47 -8.81 -39.79
CA ALA A 1169 3.34 -8.55 -40.69
C ALA A 1169 2.38 -9.76 -40.83
N ARG A 1170 2.91 -10.98 -40.99
CA ARG A 1170 2.05 -12.17 -41.01
C ARG A 1170 1.34 -12.36 -39.67
N LEU A 1171 2.03 -12.10 -38.56
CA LEU A 1171 1.47 -12.22 -37.22
C LEU A 1171 0.35 -11.20 -37.00
N GLN A 1172 0.49 -9.97 -37.48
CA GLN A 1172 -0.56 -8.96 -37.46
C GLN A 1172 -1.84 -9.45 -38.15
N THR A 1173 -1.74 -9.93 -39.40
CA THR A 1173 -2.90 -10.46 -40.14
C THR A 1173 -3.56 -11.62 -39.41
N TYR A 1174 -2.75 -12.51 -38.83
CA TYR A 1174 -3.26 -13.61 -38.03
C TYR A 1174 -3.97 -13.12 -36.76
N LEU A 1175 -3.36 -12.22 -35.99
CA LEU A 1175 -3.95 -11.61 -34.79
C LEU A 1175 -5.28 -10.91 -35.11
N THR A 1176 -5.33 -10.07 -36.14
CA THR A 1176 -6.56 -9.40 -36.59
C THR A 1176 -7.68 -10.42 -36.87
N SER A 1177 -7.36 -11.59 -37.43
CA SER A 1177 -8.36 -12.63 -37.67
C SER A 1177 -8.85 -13.29 -36.38
N GLN A 1178 -7.95 -13.54 -35.42
CA GLN A 1178 -8.27 -14.22 -34.17
C GLN A 1178 -9.03 -13.33 -33.19
N LEU A 1179 -8.80 -12.01 -33.22
CA LEU A 1179 -9.33 -11.08 -32.22
C LEU A 1179 -10.81 -10.69 -32.41
N LYS A 1180 -11.41 -10.91 -33.60
CA LYS A 1180 -12.75 -10.38 -33.99
C LYS A 1180 -13.93 -10.76 -33.08
N GLN A 1181 -13.78 -11.74 -32.19
CA GLN A 1181 -14.82 -12.13 -31.21
C GLN A 1181 -14.27 -12.35 -29.79
N CYS A 1182 -13.00 -12.04 -29.56
CA CYS A 1182 -12.36 -12.36 -28.28
C CYS A 1182 -13.03 -11.68 -27.08
N ASP A 1183 -13.51 -10.44 -27.22
CA ASP A 1183 -14.11 -9.71 -26.10
C ASP A 1183 -15.36 -10.38 -25.56
N PHE A 1184 -16.26 -10.78 -26.46
CA PHE A 1184 -17.45 -11.53 -26.08
C PHE A 1184 -17.05 -12.87 -25.44
N THR A 1185 -16.13 -13.62 -26.04
CA THR A 1185 -15.66 -14.91 -25.51
C THR A 1185 -15.04 -14.78 -24.11
N ILE A 1186 -14.25 -13.72 -23.87
CA ILE A 1186 -13.65 -13.44 -22.56
C ILE A 1186 -14.73 -13.15 -21.53
N VAL A 1187 -15.63 -12.19 -21.82
CA VAL A 1187 -16.70 -11.78 -20.91
C VAL A 1187 -17.63 -12.95 -20.60
N ASP A 1188 -18.10 -13.63 -21.64
CA ASP A 1188 -18.96 -14.80 -21.52
C ASP A 1188 -18.29 -15.92 -20.73
N GLY A 1189 -16.99 -16.15 -20.93
CA GLY A 1189 -16.21 -17.10 -20.15
C GLY A 1189 -16.19 -16.79 -18.66
N TRP A 1190 -15.98 -15.52 -18.28
CA TRP A 1190 -16.01 -15.09 -16.87
C TRP A 1190 -17.40 -15.29 -16.25
N ILE A 1191 -18.47 -15.00 -16.99
CA ILE A 1191 -19.86 -15.22 -16.55
C ILE A 1191 -20.14 -16.73 -16.40
N ARG A 1192 -19.75 -17.56 -17.38
CA ARG A 1192 -19.89 -19.02 -17.30
C ARG A 1192 -19.14 -19.60 -16.10
N ALA A 1193 -17.95 -19.11 -15.81
CA ALA A 1193 -17.16 -19.54 -14.65
C ALA A 1193 -17.89 -19.26 -13.32
N LEU A 1194 -18.57 -18.12 -13.21
CA LEU A 1194 -19.41 -17.78 -12.07
C LEU A 1194 -20.59 -18.75 -11.95
N LEU A 1195 -21.34 -18.94 -13.05
CA LEU A 1195 -22.51 -19.81 -13.08
C LEU A 1195 -22.15 -21.28 -12.79
N ALA A 1196 -21.00 -21.77 -13.27
CA ALA A 1196 -20.52 -23.12 -13.01
C ALA A 1196 -20.16 -23.36 -11.53
N LYS A 1197 -19.69 -22.33 -10.80
CA LYS A 1197 -19.44 -22.42 -9.35
C LYS A 1197 -20.71 -22.36 -8.49
N SER A 1198 -21.82 -21.89 -9.06
CA SER A 1198 -23.11 -21.77 -8.36
C SER A 1198 -23.92 -23.07 -8.38
N ARG A 1199 -23.63 -23.94 -9.36
CA ARG A 1199 -24.11 -25.33 -9.46
C ARG A 1199 -23.22 -26.24 -8.61
#